data_AF-A0AAI9WX55-F1
#
_entry.id   AF-A0AAI9WX55-F1
#
_cell.length_a   1.000
_cell.length_b   1.000
_cell.length_c   1.000
_cell.angle_alpha   90.00
_cell.angle_beta   90.00
_cell.angle_gamma   90.00
#
_symmetry.space_group_name_H-M   'P 1'
#
loop_
_entity.id
_entity.type
_entity.pdbx_description
1 polymer ?
#
loop_
_entity_poly.entity_id
_entity_poly.type
_entity_poly.pdbx_seq_one_letter_code
_entity_poly.pdbx_strand_id
1 'polypeptide(L)'
;MSFLPVIEKVNSFKSPELFYTFLDHEGVTELGYISPRIAQFFQLEVASFEIDVEKKTIRIRNHFDTLEKRNKLFEEVSSRWRTIAELDELLNKGWRNEAYTIYNPTSVPYFYVERAFSVLIGVVTYGVHINGYIPLEQSSNGELKLWIPRRSLSKPTYPGMLDNTVAGGLETGRTLMETAVKECFEEAGLSEAFVKQNLRNAGVVSYIYLTEDGRVQPEVEFIYDLKFKEEDASIIQPQDGEAEDFQLMSYKEVITAVKGQRFKPNCALVIVDFLIRHGFEISSSRTEANLFGVREIIEEKIPEQLTDGGWTGTVDAVIRKVNAYEVFLKRITDLLSTSPIENHQILWIECIYELSSNLLTLKTAAFEQICSTNRESNIDQVSAIQTEYVKFIGKIMDLFKVCLSSNCIDKFTTRIQDLVIVLCMIISANDFELQNSRVDKVDDNKEKEKEEGGGGEEEGEEGLLSLILENVQTLVERTGGENLELLTEISKTLYLRDKSILIIPILHLYNPELPIDLLNKGISMNFADLINFYKFTAFNCVSVSLNSEPLDDSYSKRADIYFKILLSFPNLIINTSEEIADFSSDAIINLQLRQEISYLYVINYLLGLRRIEDFFDQSQTFKSEITFLLRSMSVSLSRDIEEQASQPGSRYSSVVNIPSLNFPAQSSIFMKKSTNLGAVINEGTYKEKLKLVVNFCETLSHSNLNSVPTMCEKLNELSFEPFGNWNASVTAIDKIRRLLILISIKQVYVTGGVNNFSIANLHHLYHVEDIENVFQVKDLLDYKVHNDTLTLIPKSQKISSESLIRPELETIRLTRKLKESV
;
A
#
# COMPACT_ATOMS: atom_id res chain seq x y z
N MET A 1 -21.92 14.05 15.45
CA MET A 1 -20.86 13.51 16.33
C MET A 1 -20.59 12.09 15.90
N SER A 2 -19.33 11.81 15.55
CA SER A 2 -18.81 10.49 15.19
C SER A 2 -18.87 9.52 16.39
N PHE A 3 -18.86 8.22 16.12
CA PHE A 3 -18.73 7.16 17.13
C PHE A 3 -17.25 6.80 17.38
N LEU A 4 -16.31 7.34 16.60
CA LEU A 4 -14.87 7.14 16.80
C LEU A 4 -14.38 7.46 18.22
N PRO A 5 -14.83 8.54 18.89
CA PRO A 5 -14.41 8.81 20.27
C PRO A 5 -14.82 7.71 21.26
N VAL A 6 -15.83 6.90 20.95
CA VAL A 6 -16.22 5.74 21.75
C VAL A 6 -15.17 4.64 21.63
N ILE A 7 -14.74 4.35 20.39
CA ILE A 7 -13.73 3.33 20.08
C ILE A 7 -12.35 3.76 20.62
N GLU A 8 -11.96 5.01 20.42
CA GLU A 8 -10.69 5.55 20.92
C GLU A 8 -10.59 5.47 22.45
N LYS A 9 -11.72 5.67 23.16
CA LYS A 9 -11.75 5.62 24.63
C LYS A 9 -11.45 4.23 25.18
N VAL A 10 -11.83 3.17 24.45
CA VAL A 10 -11.61 1.76 24.86
C VAL A 10 -10.39 1.13 24.18
N ASN A 11 -9.78 1.79 23.20
CA ASN A 11 -8.54 1.38 22.56
C ASN A 11 -7.42 2.42 22.76
N SER A 12 -7.23 2.84 24.01
CA SER A 12 -6.36 3.95 24.40
C SER A 12 -4.88 3.58 24.58
N PHE A 13 -4.54 2.29 24.47
CA PHE A 13 -3.15 1.83 24.57
C PHE A 13 -2.44 1.95 23.21
N LYS A 14 -1.51 2.89 23.08
CA LYS A 14 -0.79 3.20 21.81
C LYS A 14 0.73 3.07 21.86
N SER A 15 1.31 3.03 23.06
CA SER A 15 2.77 3.11 23.28
C SER A 15 3.28 1.92 24.11
N PRO A 16 3.31 0.70 23.56
CA PRO A 16 3.76 -0.50 24.27
C PRO A 16 5.21 -0.42 24.74
N GLU A 17 6.06 0.34 24.05
CA GLU A 17 7.48 0.56 24.36
C GLU A 17 7.72 1.23 25.73
N LEU A 18 6.69 1.85 26.31
CA LEU A 18 6.77 2.48 27.64
C LEU A 18 6.54 1.49 28.78
N PHE A 19 6.09 0.27 28.48
CA PHE A 19 5.67 -0.75 29.44
C PHE A 19 6.67 -1.91 29.48
N TYR A 20 6.54 -2.78 30.49
CA TYR A 20 7.29 -4.03 30.54
C TYR A 20 6.49 -5.14 29.86
N THR A 21 7.10 -5.87 28.92
CA THR A 21 6.49 -7.06 28.33
C THR A 21 6.53 -8.21 29.33
N PHE A 22 5.38 -8.80 29.63
CA PHE A 22 5.26 -9.95 30.50
C PHE A 22 5.37 -11.24 29.70
N LEU A 23 6.39 -12.04 29.97
CA LEU A 23 6.74 -13.23 29.19
C LEU A 23 6.48 -14.51 29.97
N ASP A 24 6.18 -15.56 29.22
CA ASP A 24 6.07 -16.91 29.73
C ASP A 24 7.40 -17.50 30.24
N HIS A 25 7.34 -18.73 30.74
CA HIS A 25 8.51 -19.39 31.35
C HIS A 25 9.58 -19.76 30.33
N GLU A 26 9.23 -19.89 29.05
CA GLU A 26 10.16 -20.14 27.94
C GLU A 26 10.79 -18.85 27.42
N GLY A 27 10.16 -17.70 27.69
CA GLY A 27 10.57 -16.38 27.19
C GLY A 27 10.19 -16.18 25.72
N VAL A 28 9.20 -16.92 25.23
CA VAL A 28 8.80 -16.95 23.82
C VAL A 28 7.44 -16.25 23.63
N THR A 29 6.47 -16.56 24.49
CA THR A 29 5.11 -15.99 24.37
C THR A 29 4.96 -14.75 25.25
N GLU A 30 4.41 -13.69 24.65
CA GLU A 30 3.94 -12.50 25.36
C GLU A 30 2.58 -12.77 26.00
N LEU A 31 2.50 -12.62 27.32
CA LEU A 31 1.30 -12.84 28.10
C LEU A 31 0.53 -11.53 28.37
N GLY A 32 1.21 -10.39 28.32
CA GLY A 32 0.62 -9.09 28.66
C GLY A 32 1.64 -7.97 28.82
N TYR A 33 1.16 -6.82 29.31
CA TYR A 33 1.97 -5.61 29.52
C TYR A 33 1.84 -5.06 30.94
N ILE A 34 2.97 -4.87 31.62
CA ILE A 34 3.04 -4.41 33.00
C ILE A 34 3.46 -2.95 33.04
N SER A 35 2.70 -2.12 33.77
CA SER A 35 3.06 -0.71 33.93
C SER A 35 4.38 -0.53 34.69
N PRO A 36 5.19 0.50 34.39
CA PRO A 36 6.43 0.76 35.13
C PRO A 36 6.24 0.89 36.65
N ARG A 37 5.07 1.38 37.09
CA ARG A 37 4.70 1.45 38.50
C ARG A 37 4.55 0.06 39.12
N ILE A 38 3.88 -0.86 38.43
CA ILE A 38 3.69 -2.24 38.93
C ILE A 38 4.99 -3.06 38.80
N ALA A 39 5.79 -2.84 37.76
CA ALA A 39 7.06 -3.52 37.53
C ALA A 39 8.04 -3.37 38.71
N GLN A 40 7.96 -2.28 39.47
CA GLN A 40 8.80 -2.08 40.67
C GLN A 40 8.56 -3.15 41.75
N PHE A 41 7.34 -3.66 41.89
CA PHE A 41 7.02 -4.69 42.89
C PHE A 41 7.57 -6.07 42.51
N PHE A 42 7.88 -6.32 41.24
CA PHE A 42 8.53 -7.57 40.81
C PHE A 42 9.95 -7.70 41.37
N GLN A 43 10.59 -6.60 41.81
CA GLN A 43 11.89 -6.66 42.51
C GLN A 43 11.82 -7.47 43.81
N LEU A 44 10.63 -7.60 44.42
CA LEU A 44 10.40 -8.46 45.58
C LEU A 44 10.35 -9.96 45.21
N GLU A 45 10.20 -10.26 43.94
CA GLU A 45 9.89 -11.60 43.40
C GLU A 45 10.99 -12.12 42.46
N VAL A 46 12.23 -11.61 42.59
CA VAL A 46 13.39 -12.00 41.75
C VAL A 46 13.76 -13.49 41.80
N ALA A 47 13.32 -14.19 42.84
CA ALA A 47 13.45 -15.64 42.95
C ALA A 47 12.53 -16.38 41.96
N SER A 48 11.44 -15.74 41.54
CA SER A 48 10.40 -16.31 40.69
C SER A 48 10.36 -15.73 39.29
N PHE A 49 10.82 -14.49 39.11
CA PHE A 49 10.83 -13.77 37.83
C PHE A 49 12.23 -13.28 37.47
N GLU A 50 12.51 -13.26 36.16
CA GLU A 50 13.67 -12.61 35.55
C GLU A 50 13.25 -11.23 35.03
N ILE A 51 13.94 -10.18 35.48
CA ILE A 51 13.60 -8.79 35.16
C ILE A 51 14.75 -8.20 34.36
N ASP A 52 14.51 -7.82 33.11
CA ASP A 52 15.44 -7.09 32.27
C ASP A 52 14.96 -5.64 32.17
N VAL A 53 15.66 -4.73 32.84
CA VAL A 53 15.29 -3.31 32.90
C VAL A 53 15.62 -2.59 31.58
N GLU A 54 16.65 -3.03 30.86
CA GLU A 54 17.07 -2.42 29.60
C GLU A 54 16.11 -2.82 28.48
N LYS A 55 15.76 -4.12 28.40
CA LYS A 55 14.79 -4.63 27.42
C LYS A 55 13.34 -4.42 27.85
N LYS A 56 13.10 -3.97 29.09
CA LYS A 56 11.78 -3.88 29.72
C LYS A 56 11.00 -5.18 29.63
N THR A 57 11.58 -6.29 30.08
CA THR A 57 10.89 -7.58 30.12
C THR A 57 10.82 -8.13 31.53
N ILE A 58 9.71 -8.82 31.82
CA ILE A 58 9.50 -9.59 33.05
C ILE A 58 9.11 -10.99 32.63
N ARG A 59 9.96 -11.97 32.91
CA ARG A 59 9.79 -13.36 32.48
C ARG A 59 9.59 -14.26 33.69
N ILE A 60 8.63 -15.18 33.62
CA ILE A 60 8.52 -16.25 34.62
C ILE A 60 9.77 -17.14 34.53
N ARG A 61 10.38 -17.54 35.65
CA ARG A 61 11.57 -18.41 35.59
C ARG A 61 11.23 -19.80 35.04
N ASN A 62 12.16 -20.36 34.29
CA ASN A 62 12.02 -21.63 33.57
C ASN A 62 11.57 -22.84 34.42
N HIS A 63 11.86 -22.87 35.72
CA HIS A 63 11.50 -23.98 36.60
C HIS A 63 10.00 -24.05 36.96
N PHE A 64 9.20 -23.03 36.62
CA PHE A 64 7.74 -23.03 36.67
C PHE A 64 7.13 -23.56 35.36
N ASP A 65 7.57 -24.75 34.98
CA ASP A 65 7.27 -25.46 33.71
C ASP A 65 5.88 -26.14 33.67
N THR A 66 5.27 -26.41 34.82
CA THR A 66 3.92 -26.99 34.92
C THR A 66 2.85 -25.99 35.34
N LEU A 67 1.59 -26.22 34.94
CA LEU A 67 0.43 -25.41 35.35
C LEU A 67 0.32 -25.29 36.88
N GLU A 68 0.51 -26.38 37.61
CA GLU A 68 0.41 -26.45 39.07
C GLU A 68 1.46 -25.54 39.75
N LYS A 69 2.69 -25.57 39.26
CA LYS A 69 3.77 -24.70 39.76
C LYS A 69 3.45 -23.23 39.52
N ARG A 70 2.91 -22.87 38.35
CA ARG A 70 2.54 -21.48 38.03
C ARG A 70 1.34 -21.01 38.85
N ASN A 71 0.33 -21.86 39.06
CA ASN A 71 -0.80 -21.52 39.94
C ASN A 71 -0.33 -21.26 41.37
N LYS A 72 0.50 -22.16 41.92
CA LYS A 72 1.10 -21.98 43.24
C LYS A 72 1.93 -20.70 43.33
N LEU A 73 2.70 -20.39 42.28
CA LEU A 73 3.45 -19.14 42.19
C LEU A 73 2.53 -17.92 42.34
N PHE A 74 1.46 -17.83 41.55
CA PHE A 74 0.56 -16.68 41.60
C PHE A 74 -0.29 -16.62 42.87
N GLU A 75 -0.64 -17.75 43.49
CA GLU A 75 -1.24 -17.80 44.82
C GLU A 75 -0.32 -17.17 45.88
N GLU A 76 0.96 -17.56 45.88
CA GLU A 76 1.94 -17.04 46.83
C GLU A 76 2.26 -15.56 46.60
N VAL A 77 2.46 -15.15 45.34
CA VAL A 77 2.75 -13.76 44.98
C VAL A 77 1.55 -12.87 45.32
N SER A 78 0.34 -13.25 44.93
CA SER A 78 -0.87 -12.47 45.24
C SER A 78 -1.09 -12.35 46.75
N SER A 79 -0.87 -13.42 47.53
CA SER A 79 -0.94 -13.38 48.99
C SER A 79 0.07 -12.40 49.60
N ARG A 80 1.33 -12.41 49.13
CA ARG A 80 2.35 -11.44 49.57
C ARG A 80 1.97 -10.01 49.20
N TRP A 81 1.56 -9.79 47.95
CA TRP A 81 1.26 -8.44 47.45
C TRP A 81 0.04 -7.83 48.12
N ARG A 82 -0.91 -8.63 48.61
CA ARG A 82 -2.02 -8.17 49.43
C ARG A 82 -1.61 -7.56 50.79
N THR A 83 -0.38 -7.82 51.24
CA THR A 83 0.16 -7.20 52.46
C THR A 83 0.84 -5.85 52.20
N ILE A 84 1.03 -5.48 50.93
CA ILE A 84 1.67 -4.24 50.52
C ILE A 84 0.65 -3.10 50.58
N ALA A 85 0.92 -2.10 51.43
CA ALA A 85 0.00 -1.00 51.69
C ALA A 85 -0.31 -0.20 50.41
N GLU A 86 0.67 0.00 49.51
CA GLU A 86 0.47 0.70 48.24
C GLU A 86 -0.48 -0.01 47.26
N LEU A 87 -0.72 -1.32 47.47
CA LEU A 87 -1.59 -2.15 46.63
C LEU A 87 -2.93 -2.49 47.31
N ASP A 88 -3.21 -1.99 48.52
CA ASP A 88 -4.41 -2.33 49.29
C ASP A 88 -5.71 -1.99 48.55
N GLU A 89 -5.78 -0.79 47.96
CA GLU A 89 -6.92 -0.35 47.14
C GLU A 89 -7.14 -1.26 45.93
N LEU A 90 -6.06 -1.71 45.28
CA LEU A 90 -6.13 -2.48 44.04
C LEU A 90 -6.42 -3.96 44.30
N LEU A 91 -5.82 -4.53 45.34
CA LEU A 91 -5.94 -5.95 45.65
C LEU A 91 -6.98 -6.22 46.72
N ASN A 92 -6.88 -5.68 47.93
CA ASN A 92 -7.80 -6.05 49.02
C ASN A 92 -9.22 -5.54 48.79
N LYS A 93 -9.40 -4.31 48.30
CA LYS A 93 -10.74 -3.79 47.96
C LYS A 93 -11.23 -4.27 46.60
N GLY A 94 -10.31 -4.57 45.69
CA GLY A 94 -10.58 -5.14 44.38
C GLY A 94 -10.94 -6.62 44.39
N TRP A 95 -10.53 -7.37 45.41
CA TRP A 95 -10.69 -8.83 45.48
C TRP A 95 -12.15 -9.25 45.37
N ARG A 96 -12.42 -10.24 44.52
CA ARG A 96 -13.76 -10.79 44.30
C ARG A 96 -13.86 -12.29 44.58
N ASN A 97 -12.73 -12.93 44.91
CA ASN A 97 -12.63 -14.41 44.97
C ASN A 97 -13.04 -15.05 43.64
N GLU A 98 -12.69 -14.40 42.54
CA GLU A 98 -13.00 -14.81 41.17
C GLU A 98 -11.68 -15.00 40.43
N ALA A 99 -11.40 -16.22 39.98
CA ALA A 99 -10.20 -16.53 39.24
C ALA A 99 -10.46 -16.48 37.74
N TYR A 100 -9.54 -15.87 36.99
CA TYR A 100 -9.51 -15.85 35.54
C TYR A 100 -8.45 -16.82 35.01
N THR A 101 -8.75 -17.39 33.84
CA THR A 101 -7.83 -18.26 33.12
C THR A 101 -6.98 -17.45 32.16
N ILE A 102 -5.65 -17.54 32.30
CA ILE A 102 -4.69 -16.99 31.35
C ILE A 102 -4.24 -18.12 30.43
N TYR A 103 -4.25 -17.91 29.12
CA TYR A 103 -3.96 -18.92 28.12
C TYR A 103 -2.57 -18.75 27.49
N ASN A 104 -1.91 -19.86 27.17
CA ASN A 104 -0.68 -19.93 26.37
C ASN A 104 -0.47 -21.38 25.89
N PRO A 105 -0.64 -21.70 24.59
CA PRO A 105 -1.22 -20.88 23.51
C PRO A 105 -2.70 -20.51 23.77
N THR A 106 -3.35 -19.75 22.88
CA THR A 106 -4.70 -19.13 23.07
C THR A 106 -5.84 -20.06 23.54
N SER A 107 -5.71 -21.38 23.44
CA SER A 107 -6.70 -22.37 23.88
C SER A 107 -6.25 -23.24 25.07
N VAL A 108 -5.00 -23.10 25.54
CA VAL A 108 -4.42 -23.94 26.60
C VAL A 108 -4.24 -23.12 27.88
N PRO A 109 -4.89 -23.47 29.00
CA PRO A 109 -4.69 -22.79 30.27
C PRO A 109 -3.23 -22.81 30.71
N TYR A 110 -2.68 -21.63 30.96
CA TYR A 110 -1.30 -21.42 31.34
C TYR A 110 -1.13 -21.19 32.85
N PHE A 111 -1.97 -20.34 33.44
CA PHE A 111 -2.18 -20.24 34.88
C PHE A 111 -3.54 -19.61 35.20
N TYR A 112 -3.97 -19.75 36.44
CA TYR A 112 -5.14 -19.08 36.98
C TYR A 112 -4.71 -17.97 37.93
N VAL A 113 -5.41 -16.85 37.87
CA VAL A 113 -5.07 -15.68 38.68
C VAL A 113 -6.32 -14.93 39.08
N GLU A 114 -6.31 -14.34 40.26
CA GLU A 114 -7.47 -13.58 40.74
C GLU A 114 -7.71 -12.34 39.86
N ARG A 115 -8.99 -12.03 39.62
CA ARG A 115 -9.44 -10.96 38.73
C ARG A 115 -8.76 -9.61 38.97
N ALA A 116 -8.68 -9.14 40.21
CA ALA A 116 -8.02 -7.88 40.56
C ALA A 116 -6.50 -7.94 40.31
N PHE A 117 -5.89 -9.11 40.49
CA PHE A 117 -4.47 -9.32 40.21
C PHE A 117 -4.18 -9.38 38.70
N SER A 118 -5.09 -9.91 37.88
CA SER A 118 -4.93 -9.97 36.40
C SER A 118 -4.67 -8.58 35.79
N VAL A 119 -5.35 -7.55 36.29
CA VAL A 119 -5.20 -6.15 35.84
C VAL A 119 -3.83 -5.57 36.21
N LEU A 120 -3.22 -6.03 37.31
CA LEU A 120 -1.87 -5.58 37.69
C LEU A 120 -0.81 -6.06 36.69
N ILE A 121 -0.96 -7.30 36.23
CA ILE A 121 -0.01 -7.93 35.32
C ILE A 121 -0.36 -7.75 33.83
N GLY A 122 -1.47 -7.06 33.55
CA GLY A 122 -1.91 -6.65 32.21
C GLY A 122 -2.05 -7.80 31.22
N VAL A 123 -2.51 -8.95 31.72
CA VAL A 123 -2.81 -10.15 30.92
C VAL A 123 -4.20 -10.06 30.32
N VAL A 124 -4.43 -10.79 29.22
CA VAL A 124 -5.73 -10.81 28.53
C VAL A 124 -6.81 -11.39 29.44
N THR A 125 -7.91 -10.67 29.59
CA THR A 125 -9.11 -11.14 30.29
C THR A 125 -10.26 -11.36 29.34
N TYR A 126 -11.16 -12.27 29.67
CA TYR A 126 -12.27 -12.67 28.83
C TYR A 126 -13.61 -12.40 29.53
N GLY A 127 -14.64 -12.08 28.78
CA GLY A 127 -15.99 -11.89 29.29
C GLY A 127 -17.07 -12.16 28.26
N VAL A 128 -18.32 -12.10 28.69
CA VAL A 128 -19.51 -12.24 27.85
C VAL A 128 -20.34 -10.97 27.94
N HIS A 129 -20.82 -10.48 26.80
CA HIS A 129 -21.69 -9.33 26.72
C HIS A 129 -22.94 -9.68 25.90
N ILE A 130 -24.13 -9.34 26.41
CA ILE A 130 -25.40 -9.76 25.82
C ILE A 130 -26.26 -8.55 25.47
N ASN A 131 -26.70 -8.47 24.22
CA ASN A 131 -27.65 -7.47 23.74
C ASN A 131 -29.07 -8.06 23.69
N GLY A 132 -29.87 -7.76 24.69
CA GLY A 132 -31.29 -8.08 24.73
C GLY A 132 -32.09 -7.11 23.88
N TYR A 133 -32.76 -7.63 22.86
CA TYR A 133 -33.45 -6.79 21.88
C TYR A 133 -34.82 -7.33 21.47
N ILE A 134 -35.69 -6.42 21.03
CA ILE A 134 -36.99 -6.70 20.43
C ILE A 134 -36.91 -6.27 18.97
N PRO A 135 -36.96 -7.21 18.02
CA PRO A 135 -36.83 -6.89 16.62
C PRO A 135 -38.04 -6.12 16.10
N LEU A 136 -37.84 -5.41 14.99
CA LEU A 136 -38.85 -4.60 14.33
C LEU A 136 -40.16 -5.33 14.05
N GLU A 137 -40.12 -6.62 13.67
CA GLU A 137 -41.33 -7.41 13.40
C GLU A 137 -42.12 -7.82 14.67
N GLN A 138 -41.52 -7.68 15.85
CA GLN A 138 -42.13 -8.02 17.15
C GLN A 138 -42.43 -6.78 18.00
N SER A 139 -41.92 -5.61 17.61
CA SER A 139 -42.18 -4.37 18.32
C SER A 139 -43.55 -3.80 18.01
N SER A 140 -44.20 -3.23 19.03
CA SER A 140 -45.54 -2.63 18.93
C SER A 140 -45.63 -1.46 17.93
N ASN A 141 -44.51 -0.78 17.66
CA ASN A 141 -44.43 0.37 16.77
C ASN A 141 -43.55 0.12 15.52
N GLY A 142 -43.11 -1.13 15.30
CA GLY A 142 -42.26 -1.49 14.16
C GLY A 142 -40.82 -1.00 14.26
N GLU A 143 -40.35 -0.58 15.45
CA GLU A 143 -38.97 -0.12 15.66
C GLU A 143 -38.14 -1.17 16.40
N LEU A 144 -36.84 -1.27 16.09
CA LEU A 144 -35.91 -2.05 16.91
C LEU A 144 -35.74 -1.38 18.29
N LYS A 145 -35.90 -2.17 19.35
CA LYS A 145 -35.71 -1.73 20.74
C LYS A 145 -34.72 -2.63 21.47
N LEU A 146 -34.00 -2.08 22.45
CA LEU A 146 -33.04 -2.79 23.28
C LEU A 146 -33.39 -2.62 24.76
N TRP A 147 -33.21 -3.69 25.54
CA TRP A 147 -33.26 -3.64 27.00
C TRP A 147 -31.93 -3.13 27.54
N ILE A 148 -31.89 -1.89 27.97
CA ILE A 148 -30.69 -1.21 28.46
C ILE A 148 -30.81 -1.01 29.97
N PRO A 149 -29.99 -1.68 30.79
CA PRO A 149 -29.96 -1.43 32.21
C PRO A 149 -29.17 -0.16 32.55
N ARG A 150 -29.52 0.44 33.68
CA ARG A 150 -28.71 1.45 34.34
C ARG A 150 -27.99 0.82 35.52
N ARG A 151 -26.65 0.92 35.56
CA ARG A 151 -25.80 0.36 36.63
C ARG A 151 -26.16 0.97 37.98
N SER A 152 -26.08 0.15 39.05
CA SER A 152 -26.28 0.62 40.42
C SER A 152 -25.36 1.78 40.77
N LEU A 153 -25.87 2.74 41.54
CA LEU A 153 -25.04 3.82 42.10
C LEU A 153 -23.98 3.30 43.09
N SER A 154 -24.15 2.08 43.59
CA SER A 154 -23.21 1.42 44.50
C SER A 154 -22.04 0.71 43.79
N LYS A 155 -22.06 0.58 42.46
CA LYS A 155 -20.98 -0.06 41.71
C LYS A 155 -19.67 0.72 41.86
N PRO A 156 -18.52 0.03 42.05
CA PRO A 156 -17.23 0.69 42.21
C PRO A 156 -16.74 1.37 40.92
N THR A 157 -17.19 0.89 39.76
CA THR A 157 -16.83 1.43 38.45
C THR A 157 -18.08 1.85 37.67
N TYR A 158 -18.03 3.05 37.09
CA TYR A 158 -19.08 3.60 36.24
C TYR A 158 -20.50 3.58 36.88
N PRO A 159 -20.69 4.05 38.13
CA PRO A 159 -21.99 4.05 38.79
C PRO A 159 -23.01 4.92 38.03
N GLY A 160 -24.24 4.42 37.84
CA GLY A 160 -25.32 5.14 37.17
C GLY A 160 -25.21 5.26 35.64
N MET A 161 -24.15 4.73 35.02
CA MET A 161 -24.03 4.66 33.56
C MET A 161 -24.90 3.54 32.98
N LEU A 162 -25.22 3.61 31.68
CA LEU A 162 -25.92 2.57 30.95
C LEU A 162 -24.99 1.39 30.62
N ASP A 163 -25.52 0.18 30.58
CA ASP A 163 -24.79 -1.07 30.35
C ASP A 163 -25.39 -1.89 29.18
N ASN A 164 -24.74 -2.97 28.78
CA ASN A 164 -25.39 -4.01 27.97
C ASN A 164 -26.44 -4.73 28.82
N THR A 165 -27.37 -5.46 28.20
CA THR A 165 -28.46 -6.11 28.94
C THR A 165 -27.95 -7.03 30.04
N VAL A 166 -26.90 -7.78 29.74
CA VAL A 166 -26.19 -8.60 30.71
C VAL A 166 -24.71 -8.58 30.34
N ALA A 167 -23.80 -8.47 31.30
CA ALA A 167 -22.36 -8.54 31.03
C ALA A 167 -21.53 -9.05 32.21
N GLY A 168 -20.76 -10.11 32.01
CA GLY A 168 -19.95 -10.70 33.08
C GLY A 168 -18.61 -11.27 32.62
N GLY A 169 -17.69 -11.43 33.58
CA GLY A 169 -16.36 -12.00 33.35
C GLY A 169 -16.40 -13.52 33.15
N LEU A 170 -15.44 -14.06 32.41
CA LEU A 170 -15.31 -15.50 32.22
C LEU A 170 -14.46 -16.11 33.34
N GLU A 171 -15.14 -16.62 34.38
CA GLU A 171 -14.52 -17.34 35.49
C GLU A 171 -13.85 -18.64 35.02
N THR A 172 -12.73 -19.00 35.66
CA THR A 172 -12.03 -20.27 35.44
C THR A 172 -12.96 -21.47 35.53
N GLY A 173 -12.86 -22.36 34.53
CA GLY A 173 -13.57 -23.63 34.50
C GLY A 173 -15.01 -23.57 34.01
N ARG A 174 -15.53 -22.39 33.65
CA ARG A 174 -16.85 -22.23 33.02
C ARG A 174 -16.73 -22.09 31.51
N THR A 175 -17.73 -22.62 30.81
CA THR A 175 -17.93 -22.35 29.38
C THR A 175 -18.60 -20.99 29.16
N LEU A 176 -18.51 -20.46 27.94
CA LEU A 176 -19.18 -19.21 27.56
C LEU A 176 -20.69 -19.27 27.77
N MET A 177 -21.32 -20.39 27.41
CA MET A 177 -22.77 -20.58 27.56
C MET A 177 -23.17 -20.70 29.05
N GLU A 178 -22.38 -21.40 29.87
CA GLU A 178 -22.64 -21.46 31.32
C GLU A 178 -22.52 -20.08 31.98
N THR A 179 -21.52 -19.30 31.56
CA THR A 179 -21.33 -17.92 32.03
C THR A 179 -22.51 -17.06 31.60
N ALA A 180 -22.88 -17.04 30.32
CA ALA A 180 -24.02 -16.28 29.82
C ALA A 180 -25.34 -16.62 30.54
N VAL A 181 -25.60 -17.92 30.79
CA VAL A 181 -26.78 -18.37 31.55
C VAL A 181 -26.74 -17.90 33.00
N LYS A 182 -25.59 -18.03 33.69
CA LYS A 182 -25.41 -17.53 35.07
C LYS A 182 -25.71 -16.03 35.14
N GLU A 183 -25.01 -15.23 34.32
CA GLU A 183 -25.13 -13.77 34.38
C GLU A 183 -26.55 -13.32 33.99
N CYS A 184 -27.19 -13.98 33.02
CA CYS A 184 -28.58 -13.68 32.67
C CYS A 184 -29.55 -13.92 33.83
N PHE A 185 -29.29 -14.94 34.65
CA PHE A 185 -30.10 -15.22 35.83
C PHE A 185 -29.81 -14.21 36.95
N GLU A 186 -28.52 -13.96 37.25
CA GLU A 186 -28.08 -13.09 38.35
C GLU A 186 -28.37 -11.60 38.10
N GLU A 187 -28.16 -11.09 36.89
CA GLU A 187 -28.35 -9.66 36.61
C GLU A 187 -29.78 -9.32 36.16
N ALA A 188 -30.43 -10.25 35.45
CA ALA A 188 -31.66 -9.98 34.69
C ALA A 188 -32.84 -10.90 35.06
N GLY A 189 -32.64 -11.90 35.93
CA GLY A 189 -33.70 -12.84 36.35
C GLY A 189 -34.17 -13.79 35.25
N LEU A 190 -33.42 -13.94 34.16
CA LEU A 190 -33.82 -14.72 33.00
C LEU A 190 -33.55 -16.21 33.23
N SER A 191 -34.57 -17.05 33.04
CA SER A 191 -34.42 -18.49 33.19
C SER A 191 -33.48 -19.10 32.15
N GLU A 192 -32.74 -20.13 32.53
CA GLU A 192 -31.85 -20.89 31.63
C GLU A 192 -32.56 -21.37 30.36
N ALA A 193 -33.82 -21.84 30.48
CA ALA A 193 -34.61 -22.30 29.35
C ALA A 193 -34.87 -21.17 28.33
N PHE A 194 -35.17 -19.96 28.81
CA PHE A 194 -35.36 -18.79 27.96
C PHE A 194 -34.05 -18.40 27.26
N VAL A 195 -32.95 -18.33 28.01
CA VAL A 195 -31.64 -17.95 27.47
C VAL A 195 -31.20 -18.96 26.40
N LYS A 196 -31.18 -20.25 26.70
CA LYS A 196 -30.77 -21.30 25.74
C LYS A 196 -31.62 -21.31 24.47
N GLN A 197 -32.90 -20.98 24.56
CA GLN A 197 -33.77 -20.94 23.40
C GLN A 197 -33.50 -19.72 22.49
N ASN A 198 -33.25 -18.55 23.07
CA ASN A 198 -33.27 -17.28 22.35
C ASN A 198 -31.89 -16.62 22.15
N LEU A 199 -30.86 -17.04 22.90
CA LEU A 199 -29.51 -16.50 22.80
C LEU A 199 -28.81 -16.98 21.53
N ARG A 200 -28.16 -16.08 20.80
CA ARG A 200 -27.36 -16.39 19.62
C ARG A 200 -25.99 -15.76 19.76
N ASN A 201 -24.94 -16.49 19.40
CA ASN A 201 -23.61 -15.90 19.30
C ASN A 201 -23.60 -14.85 18.19
N ALA A 202 -22.92 -13.73 18.44
CA ALA A 202 -22.94 -12.56 17.60
C ALA A 202 -21.53 -12.04 17.24
N GLY A 203 -20.48 -12.82 17.53
CA GLY A 203 -19.08 -12.47 17.29
C GLY A 203 -18.29 -12.20 18.56
N VAL A 204 -17.13 -11.57 18.39
CA VAL A 204 -16.17 -11.24 19.45
C VAL A 204 -15.67 -9.81 19.25
N VAL A 205 -15.46 -9.09 20.34
CA VAL A 205 -14.85 -7.76 20.33
C VAL A 205 -13.62 -7.77 21.22
N SER A 206 -12.50 -7.25 20.73
CA SER A 206 -11.27 -7.15 21.52
C SER A 206 -10.73 -5.71 21.51
N TYR A 207 -10.13 -5.30 22.62
CA TYR A 207 -9.56 -3.98 22.78
C TYR A 207 -8.53 -3.95 23.91
N ILE A 208 -7.66 -2.93 23.89
CA ILE A 208 -6.67 -2.71 24.94
C ILE A 208 -6.76 -1.24 25.40
N TYR A 209 -7.04 -1.03 26.67
CA TYR A 209 -7.10 0.31 27.25
C TYR A 209 -6.14 0.49 28.41
N LEU A 210 -5.84 1.76 28.69
CA LEU A 210 -5.20 2.20 29.90
C LEU A 210 -6.27 2.57 30.94
N THR A 211 -6.18 1.95 32.10
CA THR A 211 -6.89 2.39 33.30
C THR A 211 -6.44 3.79 33.71
N GLU A 212 -7.26 4.52 34.48
CA GLU A 212 -6.94 5.89 34.94
C GLU A 212 -5.62 5.95 35.72
N ASP A 213 -5.23 4.86 36.38
CA ASP A 213 -3.98 4.75 37.14
C ASP A 213 -2.80 4.16 36.34
N GLY A 214 -2.96 4.01 35.02
CA GLY A 214 -1.87 3.71 34.08
C GLY A 214 -1.54 2.22 33.91
N ARG A 215 -2.41 1.30 34.35
CA ARG A 215 -2.29 -0.14 34.06
C ARG A 215 -2.91 -0.48 32.72
N VAL A 216 -2.33 -1.45 32.03
CA VAL A 216 -2.83 -1.96 30.74
C VAL A 216 -3.86 -3.05 31.01
N GLN A 217 -4.99 -2.99 30.31
CA GLN A 217 -6.06 -3.97 30.44
C GLN A 217 -6.53 -4.40 29.04
N PRO A 218 -5.96 -5.51 28.52
CA PRO A 218 -6.45 -6.15 27.30
C PRO A 218 -7.67 -7.03 27.61
N GLU A 219 -8.75 -6.84 26.86
CA GLU A 219 -10.02 -7.57 27.05
C GLU A 219 -10.50 -8.19 25.73
N VAL A 220 -11.11 -9.38 25.85
CA VAL A 220 -11.79 -10.11 24.77
C VAL A 220 -13.20 -10.44 25.22
N GLU A 221 -14.18 -9.81 24.59
CA GLU A 221 -15.59 -9.93 24.95
C GLU A 221 -16.35 -10.75 23.90
N PHE A 222 -16.93 -11.87 24.35
CA PHE A 222 -17.78 -12.72 23.52
C PHE A 222 -19.20 -12.16 23.48
N ILE A 223 -19.66 -11.80 22.29
CA ILE A 223 -20.92 -11.08 22.11
C ILE A 223 -22.05 -12.07 21.81
N TYR A 224 -23.19 -11.86 22.46
CA TYR A 224 -24.41 -12.58 22.19
C TYR A 224 -25.58 -11.63 22.00
N ASP A 225 -26.52 -12.01 21.13
CA ASP A 225 -27.79 -11.32 20.96
C ASP A 225 -28.91 -12.20 21.53
N LEU A 226 -29.74 -11.62 22.39
CA LEU A 226 -30.85 -12.29 23.05
C LEU A 226 -32.18 -11.70 22.56
N LYS A 227 -32.91 -12.47 21.75
CA LYS A 227 -34.17 -12.02 21.15
C LYS A 227 -35.34 -12.15 22.14
N PHE A 228 -36.05 -11.04 22.38
CA PHE A 228 -37.29 -10.98 23.16
C PHE A 228 -38.49 -10.86 22.22
N LYS A 229 -39.56 -11.59 22.54
CA LYS A 229 -40.81 -11.60 21.74
C LYS A 229 -41.84 -10.57 22.17
N GLU A 230 -41.73 -10.08 23.41
CA GLU A 230 -42.71 -9.24 24.07
C GLU A 230 -42.01 -8.03 24.70
N GLU A 231 -42.70 -6.89 24.73
CA GLU A 231 -42.21 -5.63 25.33
C GLU A 231 -42.52 -5.54 26.84
N ASP A 232 -42.88 -6.66 27.48
CA ASP A 232 -43.24 -6.70 28.89
C ASP A 232 -42.00 -6.62 29.79
N ALA A 233 -41.91 -5.53 30.56
CA ALA A 233 -40.86 -5.30 31.54
C ALA A 233 -40.87 -6.33 32.69
N SER A 234 -41.96 -7.08 32.90
CA SER A 234 -42.00 -8.12 33.93
C SER A 234 -41.04 -9.28 33.65
N ILE A 235 -40.63 -9.46 32.38
CA ILE A 235 -39.75 -10.53 31.90
C ILE A 235 -38.30 -10.33 32.35
N ILE A 236 -37.88 -9.09 32.63
CA ILE A 236 -36.50 -8.75 32.96
C ILE A 236 -36.45 -7.82 34.18
N GLN A 237 -35.76 -8.23 35.24
CA GLN A 237 -35.72 -7.48 36.49
C GLN A 237 -34.34 -7.62 37.16
N PRO A 238 -33.80 -6.53 37.75
CA PRO A 238 -32.58 -6.63 38.55
C PRO A 238 -32.75 -7.62 39.71
N GLN A 239 -31.80 -8.54 39.92
CA GLN A 239 -31.89 -9.52 41.03
C GLN A 239 -30.81 -9.30 42.11
N ASP A 240 -29.57 -9.08 41.70
CA ASP A 240 -28.40 -9.06 42.59
C ASP A 240 -28.00 -7.66 43.08
N GLY A 241 -28.72 -6.63 42.64
CA GLY A 241 -28.46 -5.23 42.98
C GLY A 241 -27.40 -4.56 42.11
N GLU A 242 -26.96 -5.19 41.02
CA GLU A 242 -25.98 -4.60 40.11
C GLU A 242 -26.55 -3.56 39.14
N ALA A 243 -27.86 -3.64 38.86
CA ALA A 243 -28.64 -2.67 38.08
C ALA A 243 -29.73 -2.00 38.91
N GLU A 244 -29.97 -0.71 38.67
CA GLU A 244 -31.10 0.04 39.26
C GLU A 244 -32.43 -0.30 38.57
N ASP A 245 -32.41 -0.35 37.23
CA ASP A 245 -33.56 -0.63 36.39
C ASP A 245 -33.13 -1.15 35.02
N PHE A 246 -34.11 -1.69 34.27
CA PHE A 246 -34.01 -2.01 32.86
C PHE A 246 -34.96 -1.11 32.06
N GLN A 247 -34.43 -0.42 31.04
CA GLN A 247 -35.20 0.48 30.19
C GLN A 247 -35.29 -0.09 28.78
N LEU A 248 -36.51 -0.19 28.25
CA LEU A 248 -36.70 -0.52 26.84
C LEU A 248 -36.51 0.73 25.99
N MET A 249 -35.36 0.83 25.32
CA MET A 249 -34.97 1.99 24.53
C MET A 249 -35.07 1.69 23.04
N SER A 250 -35.64 2.59 22.24
CA SER A 250 -35.54 2.54 20.78
C SER A 250 -34.09 2.69 20.32
N TYR A 251 -33.75 2.14 19.17
CA TYR A 251 -32.39 2.29 18.61
C TYR A 251 -31.96 3.78 18.48
N LYS A 252 -32.91 4.70 18.25
CA LYS A 252 -32.65 6.16 18.18
C LYS A 252 -32.23 6.73 19.54
N GLU A 253 -32.90 6.31 20.61
CA GLU A 253 -32.55 6.70 21.99
C GLU A 253 -31.20 6.12 22.38
N VAL A 254 -30.92 4.86 21.99
CA VAL A 254 -29.63 4.20 22.19
C VAL A 254 -28.51 4.96 21.46
N ILE A 255 -28.69 5.30 20.19
CA ILE A 255 -27.73 6.14 19.43
C ILE A 255 -27.49 7.48 20.15
N THR A 256 -28.56 8.11 20.63
CA THR A 256 -28.47 9.39 21.36
C THR A 256 -27.70 9.22 22.66
N ALA A 257 -27.90 8.11 23.38
CA ALA A 257 -27.22 7.78 24.62
C ALA A 257 -25.72 7.50 24.41
N VAL A 258 -25.37 6.72 23.39
CA VAL A 258 -23.98 6.43 23.02
C VAL A 258 -23.25 7.72 22.64
N LYS A 259 -23.85 8.55 21.78
CA LYS A 259 -23.28 9.87 21.41
C LYS A 259 -23.16 10.82 22.59
N GLY A 260 -24.06 10.72 23.56
CA GLY A 260 -24.03 11.46 24.81
C GLY A 260 -23.09 10.88 25.88
N GLN A 261 -22.27 9.87 25.54
CA GLN A 261 -21.35 9.18 26.46
C GLN A 261 -22.03 8.68 27.76
N ARG A 262 -23.30 8.28 27.67
CA ARG A 262 -24.07 7.79 28.83
C ARG A 262 -23.82 6.32 29.16
N PHE A 263 -23.27 5.57 28.21
CA PHE A 263 -22.90 4.17 28.39
C PHE A 263 -21.52 4.02 29.03
N LYS A 264 -21.35 2.98 29.84
CA LYS A 264 -20.03 2.47 30.21
C LYS A 264 -19.21 2.25 28.93
N PRO A 265 -17.91 2.65 28.88
CA PRO A 265 -17.18 2.73 27.61
C PRO A 265 -17.16 1.44 26.78
N ASN A 266 -16.85 0.28 27.38
CA ASN A 266 -16.84 -0.98 26.64
C ASN A 266 -18.25 -1.41 26.20
N CYS A 267 -19.27 -1.12 26.99
CA CYS A 267 -20.65 -1.41 26.62
C CYS A 267 -21.12 -0.56 25.45
N ALA A 268 -20.67 0.70 25.38
CA ALA A 268 -20.90 1.57 24.23
C ALA A 268 -20.30 0.98 22.94
N LEU A 269 -19.10 0.37 23.01
CA LEU A 269 -18.50 -0.35 21.89
C LEU A 269 -19.36 -1.54 21.44
N VAL A 270 -19.82 -2.37 22.38
CA VAL A 270 -20.70 -3.52 22.07
C VAL A 270 -22.04 -3.08 21.47
N ILE A 271 -22.60 -1.96 21.92
CA ILE A 271 -23.81 -1.38 21.31
C ILE A 271 -23.54 -0.88 19.89
N VAL A 272 -22.37 -0.28 19.64
CA VAL A 272 -21.97 0.13 18.29
C VAL A 272 -21.84 -1.09 17.38
N ASP A 273 -21.17 -2.16 17.83
CA ASP A 273 -21.12 -3.45 17.14
C ASP A 273 -22.52 -3.99 16.80
N PHE A 274 -23.43 -4.02 17.79
CA PHE A 274 -24.80 -4.47 17.59
C PHE A 274 -25.54 -3.65 16.52
N LEU A 275 -25.50 -2.31 16.61
CA LEU A 275 -26.15 -1.43 15.64
C LEU A 275 -25.61 -1.64 14.22
N ILE A 276 -24.31 -1.89 14.11
CA ILE A 276 -23.62 -2.19 12.86
C ILE A 276 -24.14 -3.50 12.26
N ARG A 277 -24.09 -4.61 13.02
CA ARG A 277 -24.51 -5.95 12.56
C ARG A 277 -25.99 -6.00 12.18
N HIS A 278 -26.83 -5.17 12.82
CA HIS A 278 -28.26 -5.06 12.52
C HIS A 278 -28.61 -4.01 11.46
N GLY A 279 -27.62 -3.45 10.76
CA GLY A 279 -27.82 -2.63 9.55
C GLY A 279 -28.16 -1.15 9.78
N PHE A 280 -27.95 -0.61 10.98
CA PHE A 280 -28.24 0.80 11.27
C PHE A 280 -27.13 1.73 10.80
N GLU A 281 -27.49 2.88 10.23
CA GLU A 281 -26.54 3.86 9.70
C GLU A 281 -25.86 4.67 10.82
N ILE A 282 -24.57 4.39 11.02
CA ILE A 282 -23.67 5.09 11.93
C ILE A 282 -22.82 6.05 11.09
N SER A 283 -23.15 7.35 11.07
CA SER A 283 -22.42 8.32 10.24
C SER A 283 -21.06 8.73 10.83
N SER A 284 -20.05 8.79 9.94
CA SER A 284 -18.70 9.38 10.04
C SER A 284 -17.58 8.65 10.82
N SER A 285 -17.56 7.32 10.80
CA SER A 285 -16.35 6.47 10.67
C SER A 285 -16.79 5.00 10.64
N ARG A 286 -17.40 4.61 9.50
CA ARG A 286 -18.14 3.35 9.32
C ARG A 286 -17.25 2.17 8.91
N THR A 287 -15.93 2.38 8.83
CA THR A 287 -15.01 1.49 8.13
C THR A 287 -14.51 0.36 9.02
N GLU A 288 -13.94 0.60 10.20
CA GLU A 288 -13.14 -0.43 10.91
C GLU A 288 -13.93 -1.54 11.63
N ALA A 289 -15.03 -1.22 12.32
CA ALA A 289 -15.76 -2.22 13.12
C ALA A 289 -16.58 -3.23 12.29
N ASN A 290 -17.01 -2.85 11.08
CA ASN A 290 -17.63 -3.79 10.12
C ASN A 290 -16.62 -4.78 9.54
N LEU A 291 -15.34 -4.38 9.43
CA LEU A 291 -14.31 -5.20 8.82
C LEU A 291 -14.09 -6.46 9.63
N PHE A 292 -14.09 -6.40 10.96
CA PHE A 292 -13.78 -7.57 11.78
C PHE A 292 -14.76 -8.74 11.59
N GLY A 293 -16.08 -8.51 11.67
CA GLY A 293 -17.07 -9.58 11.46
C GLY A 293 -17.14 -10.08 10.00
N VAL A 294 -16.96 -9.19 9.02
CA VAL A 294 -16.90 -9.57 7.60
C VAL A 294 -15.62 -10.35 7.29
N ARG A 295 -14.50 -9.95 7.89
CA ARG A 295 -13.20 -10.58 7.74
C ARG A 295 -13.19 -11.97 8.35
N GLU A 296 -13.80 -12.18 9.52
CA GLU A 296 -13.98 -13.52 10.09
C GLU A 296 -14.77 -14.45 9.15
N ILE A 297 -15.84 -13.94 8.53
CA ILE A 297 -16.63 -14.70 7.54
C ILE A 297 -15.78 -15.05 6.31
N ILE A 298 -14.95 -14.12 5.83
CA ILE A 298 -14.06 -14.35 4.69
C ILE A 298 -12.95 -15.33 5.07
N GLU A 299 -12.32 -15.17 6.24
CA GLU A 299 -11.29 -16.03 6.81
C GLU A 299 -11.80 -17.47 6.98
N GLU A 300 -13.05 -17.67 7.39
CA GLU A 300 -13.70 -19.00 7.41
C GLU A 300 -13.78 -19.65 6.01
N LYS A 301 -13.85 -18.84 4.94
CA LYS A 301 -13.87 -19.33 3.57
C LYS A 301 -12.47 -19.56 2.99
N ILE A 302 -11.42 -18.99 3.58
CA ILE A 302 -10.04 -19.18 3.15
C ILE A 302 -9.66 -20.67 3.35
N PRO A 303 -9.23 -21.39 2.29
CA PRO A 303 -8.69 -22.73 2.43
C PRO A 303 -7.48 -22.77 3.37
N GLU A 304 -7.38 -23.78 4.23
CA GLU A 304 -6.26 -23.97 5.18
C GLU A 304 -4.88 -23.90 4.49
N GLN A 305 -4.80 -24.34 3.23
CA GLN A 305 -3.56 -24.31 2.44
C GLN A 305 -3.04 -22.89 2.17
N LEU A 306 -3.89 -21.87 2.31
CA LEU A 306 -3.55 -20.46 2.17
C LEU A 306 -3.24 -19.79 3.52
N THR A 307 -3.64 -20.38 4.65
CA THR A 307 -3.44 -19.82 6.00
C THR A 307 -2.11 -20.24 6.66
N ASP A 308 -1.46 -21.29 6.16
CA ASP A 308 -0.16 -21.72 6.67
C ASP A 308 0.94 -20.68 6.34
N GLY A 309 1.40 -19.98 7.39
CA GLY A 309 2.34 -18.84 7.35
C GLY A 309 3.78 -19.13 6.89
N GLY A 310 4.00 -20.17 6.10
CA GLY A 310 5.31 -20.53 5.56
C GLY A 310 5.28 -20.75 4.04
N TRP A 311 6.06 -19.96 3.30
CA TRP A 311 6.40 -20.22 1.91
C TRP A 311 7.62 -21.15 1.85
N THR A 312 7.42 -22.46 2.01
CA THR A 312 8.52 -23.43 1.95
C THR A 312 8.44 -24.34 0.72
N GLY A 313 9.20 -24.00 -0.32
CA GLY A 313 10.28 -24.87 -0.83
C GLY A 313 10.05 -25.84 -1.99
N THR A 314 8.86 -25.99 -2.60
CA THR A 314 8.70 -26.83 -3.81
C THR A 314 7.68 -26.28 -4.83
N VAL A 315 7.86 -26.57 -6.13
CA VAL A 315 6.89 -26.17 -7.16
C VAL A 315 5.52 -26.81 -6.93
N ASP A 316 5.46 -28.04 -6.41
CA ASP A 316 4.22 -28.69 -6.01
C ASP A 316 3.49 -27.98 -4.86
N ALA A 317 4.20 -27.24 -4.00
CA ALA A 317 3.57 -26.39 -2.99
C ALA A 317 2.92 -25.16 -3.64
N VAL A 318 3.60 -24.55 -4.63
CA VAL A 318 3.03 -23.44 -5.42
C VAL A 318 1.78 -23.89 -6.18
N ILE A 319 1.84 -25.04 -6.88
CA ILE A 319 0.68 -25.59 -7.61
C ILE A 319 -0.49 -25.90 -6.66
N ARG A 320 -0.23 -26.51 -5.49
CA ARG A 320 -1.27 -26.77 -4.50
C ARG A 320 -1.91 -25.49 -3.97
N LYS A 321 -1.12 -24.44 -3.76
CA LYS A 321 -1.65 -23.13 -3.36
C LYS A 321 -2.45 -22.49 -4.50
N VAL A 322 -1.96 -22.50 -5.74
CA VAL A 322 -2.70 -22.08 -6.96
C VAL A 322 -4.08 -22.74 -7.02
N ASN A 323 -4.15 -24.06 -6.85
CA ASN A 323 -5.41 -24.80 -6.84
C ASN A 323 -6.31 -24.45 -5.64
N ALA A 324 -5.73 -24.13 -4.48
CA ALA A 324 -6.50 -23.67 -3.33
C ALA A 324 -7.16 -22.30 -3.61
N TYR A 325 -6.55 -21.42 -4.40
CA TYR A 325 -7.19 -20.16 -4.79
C TYR A 325 -8.43 -20.36 -5.66
N GLU A 326 -8.46 -21.36 -6.55
CA GLU A 326 -9.69 -21.65 -7.30
C GLU A 326 -10.84 -22.05 -6.36
N VAL A 327 -10.53 -22.82 -5.32
CA VAL A 327 -11.50 -23.20 -4.28
C VAL A 327 -11.96 -21.98 -3.50
N PHE A 328 -11.03 -21.10 -3.10
CA PHE A 328 -11.35 -19.86 -2.41
C PHE A 328 -12.24 -18.96 -3.27
N LEU A 329 -11.84 -18.71 -4.50
CA LEU A 329 -12.56 -17.88 -5.46
C LEU A 329 -13.96 -18.41 -5.72
N LYS A 330 -14.12 -19.73 -5.85
CA LYS A 330 -15.44 -20.33 -6.00
C LYS A 330 -16.31 -20.07 -4.76
N ARG A 331 -15.77 -20.28 -3.55
CA ARG A 331 -16.48 -19.99 -2.29
C ARG A 331 -16.90 -18.52 -2.18
N ILE A 332 -16.03 -17.59 -2.57
CA ILE A 332 -16.32 -16.16 -2.58
C ILE A 332 -17.37 -15.83 -3.64
N THR A 333 -17.25 -16.38 -4.85
CA THR A 333 -18.25 -16.18 -5.92
C THR A 333 -19.63 -16.69 -5.50
N ASP A 334 -19.69 -17.86 -4.86
CA ASP A 334 -20.92 -18.42 -4.31
C ASP A 334 -21.50 -17.50 -3.21
N LEU A 335 -20.67 -17.04 -2.26
CA LEU A 335 -21.06 -16.13 -1.18
C LEU A 335 -21.63 -14.79 -1.72
N LEU A 336 -20.98 -14.22 -2.73
CA LEU A 336 -21.39 -12.99 -3.39
C LEU A 336 -22.67 -13.20 -4.20
N SER A 337 -22.87 -14.37 -4.81
CA SER A 337 -24.11 -14.70 -5.53
C SER A 337 -25.33 -14.74 -4.62
N THR A 338 -25.16 -15.14 -3.36
CA THR A 338 -26.22 -15.17 -2.34
C THR A 338 -26.41 -13.84 -1.60
N SER A 339 -25.50 -12.88 -1.78
CA SER A 339 -25.44 -11.63 -1.03
C SER A 339 -25.48 -10.43 -1.99
N PRO A 340 -26.66 -9.89 -2.35
CA PRO A 340 -26.76 -8.82 -3.34
C PRO A 340 -25.96 -7.58 -2.92
N ILE A 341 -25.25 -6.98 -3.88
CA ILE A 341 -24.39 -5.81 -3.62
C ILE A 341 -25.14 -4.64 -2.99
N GLU A 342 -26.40 -4.42 -3.37
CA GLU A 342 -27.27 -3.37 -2.84
C GLU A 342 -27.45 -3.47 -1.32
N ASN A 343 -27.47 -4.70 -0.81
CA ASN A 343 -27.71 -5.01 0.60
C ASN A 343 -26.41 -5.27 1.38
N HIS A 344 -25.32 -5.65 0.72
CA HIS A 344 -24.06 -6.12 1.34
C HIS A 344 -22.81 -5.47 0.73
N GLN A 345 -22.85 -4.16 0.53
CA GLN A 345 -21.77 -3.38 -0.11
C GLN A 345 -20.38 -3.59 0.51
N ILE A 346 -20.27 -3.61 1.85
CA ILE A 346 -19.01 -3.81 2.56
C ILE A 346 -18.44 -5.23 2.36
N LEU A 347 -19.29 -6.25 2.37
CA LEU A 347 -18.89 -7.64 2.12
C LEU A 347 -18.28 -7.78 0.72
N TRP A 348 -18.86 -7.12 -0.28
CA TRP A 348 -18.32 -7.12 -1.63
C TRP A 348 -16.94 -6.48 -1.70
N ILE A 349 -16.76 -5.29 -1.11
CA ILE A 349 -15.46 -4.61 -1.10
C ILE A 349 -14.41 -5.47 -0.39
N GLU A 350 -14.73 -6.03 0.77
CA GLU A 350 -13.80 -6.86 1.53
C GLU A 350 -13.42 -8.14 0.80
N CYS A 351 -14.39 -8.83 0.22
CA CYS A 351 -14.11 -10.01 -0.59
C CYS A 351 -13.15 -9.70 -1.74
N ILE A 352 -13.34 -8.57 -2.44
CA ILE A 352 -12.46 -8.16 -3.54
C ILE A 352 -11.07 -7.77 -3.02
N TYR A 353 -11.00 -7.06 -1.89
CA TYR A 353 -9.75 -6.70 -1.23
C TYR A 353 -8.95 -7.93 -0.81
N GLU A 354 -9.57 -8.88 -0.12
CA GLU A 354 -8.91 -10.09 0.36
C GLU A 354 -8.48 -10.98 -0.81
N LEU A 355 -9.29 -11.10 -1.86
CA LEU A 355 -8.89 -11.80 -3.10
C LEU A 355 -7.66 -11.14 -3.74
N SER A 356 -7.62 -9.81 -3.79
CA SER A 356 -6.50 -9.06 -4.37
C SER A 356 -5.24 -9.19 -3.51
N SER A 357 -5.35 -9.06 -2.19
CA SER A 357 -4.22 -9.18 -1.26
C SER A 357 -3.58 -10.58 -1.30
N ASN A 358 -4.42 -11.60 -1.37
CA ASN A 358 -4.02 -12.98 -1.57
C ASN A 358 -3.31 -13.20 -2.91
N LEU A 359 -3.79 -12.54 -3.99
CA LEU A 359 -3.13 -12.57 -5.30
C LEU A 359 -1.74 -11.96 -5.27
N LEU A 360 -1.60 -10.79 -4.63
CA LEU A 360 -0.33 -10.11 -4.49
C LEU A 360 0.70 -10.97 -3.77
N THR A 361 0.27 -11.61 -2.68
CA THR A 361 1.11 -12.52 -1.90
C THR A 361 1.54 -13.73 -2.75
N LEU A 362 0.62 -14.31 -3.53
CA LEU A 362 0.96 -15.38 -4.47
C LEU A 362 2.00 -14.92 -5.50
N LYS A 363 1.78 -13.78 -6.17
CA LYS A 363 2.70 -13.29 -7.20
C LYS A 363 4.10 -13.06 -6.62
N THR A 364 4.18 -12.44 -5.45
CA THR A 364 5.46 -12.13 -4.78
C THR A 364 6.21 -13.40 -4.41
N ALA A 365 5.55 -14.39 -3.82
CA ALA A 365 6.22 -15.59 -3.37
C ALA A 365 6.50 -16.59 -4.51
N ALA A 366 5.64 -16.67 -5.52
CA ALA A 366 5.96 -17.39 -6.75
C ALA A 366 7.21 -16.78 -7.40
N PHE A 367 7.31 -15.45 -7.42
CA PHE A 367 8.46 -14.73 -7.96
C PHE A 367 9.77 -15.04 -7.21
N GLU A 368 9.77 -14.93 -5.88
CA GLU A 368 10.95 -15.23 -5.04
C GLU A 368 11.42 -16.69 -5.24
N GLN A 369 10.48 -17.64 -5.30
CA GLN A 369 10.80 -19.05 -5.42
C GLN A 369 11.35 -19.39 -6.82
N ILE A 370 10.78 -18.83 -7.90
CA ILE A 370 11.28 -19.03 -9.27
C ILE A 370 12.70 -18.47 -9.41
N CYS A 371 12.97 -17.27 -8.89
CA CYS A 371 14.31 -16.68 -8.91
C CYS A 371 15.36 -17.54 -8.17
N SER A 372 14.95 -18.24 -7.10
CA SER A 372 15.84 -19.11 -6.32
C SER A 372 16.16 -20.46 -7.00
N THR A 373 15.35 -20.89 -7.97
CA THR A 373 15.42 -22.25 -8.57
C THR A 373 15.69 -22.21 -10.08
N ASN A 374 16.91 -21.81 -10.43
CA ASN A 374 17.42 -21.72 -11.82
C ASN A 374 17.54 -23.11 -12.51
N ARG A 375 16.43 -23.75 -12.89
CA ARG A 375 16.44 -25.01 -13.67
C ARG A 375 15.37 -25.00 -14.79
N GLU A 376 15.80 -25.38 -16.00
CA GLU A 376 14.99 -25.55 -17.23
C GLU A 376 13.71 -26.39 -17.05
N SER A 377 13.63 -27.22 -16.00
CA SER A 377 12.49 -28.10 -15.73
C SER A 377 11.20 -27.40 -15.33
N ASN A 378 11.21 -26.07 -15.11
CA ASN A 378 10.09 -25.34 -14.53
C ASN A 378 9.37 -24.42 -15.54
N ILE A 379 9.75 -24.41 -16.82
CA ILE A 379 9.18 -23.50 -17.84
C ILE A 379 7.68 -23.73 -18.05
N ASP A 380 7.26 -24.98 -18.26
CA ASP A 380 5.84 -25.33 -18.40
C ASP A 380 5.04 -24.99 -17.13
N GLN A 381 5.69 -25.07 -15.95
CA GLN A 381 5.09 -24.75 -14.67
C GLN A 381 4.93 -23.23 -14.47
N VAL A 382 5.92 -22.43 -14.87
CA VAL A 382 5.84 -20.95 -14.88
C VAL A 382 4.74 -20.48 -15.84
N SER A 383 4.67 -21.06 -17.04
CA SER A 383 3.61 -20.75 -18.01
C SER A 383 2.22 -21.11 -17.49
N ALA A 384 2.07 -22.24 -16.79
CA ALA A 384 0.80 -22.63 -16.17
C ALA A 384 0.41 -21.67 -15.03
N ILE A 385 1.35 -21.25 -14.19
CA ILE A 385 1.12 -20.27 -13.12
C ILE A 385 0.70 -18.92 -13.70
N GLN A 386 1.37 -18.44 -14.76
CA GLN A 386 1.02 -17.18 -15.43
C GLN A 386 -0.37 -17.23 -16.07
N THR A 387 -0.73 -18.35 -16.70
CA THR A 387 -2.06 -18.54 -17.28
C THR A 387 -3.17 -18.47 -16.22
N GLU A 388 -2.97 -19.13 -15.07
CA GLU A 388 -3.94 -19.08 -13.96
C GLU A 388 -3.98 -17.70 -13.29
N TYR A 389 -2.85 -17.02 -13.21
CA TYR A 389 -2.77 -15.65 -12.72
C TYR A 389 -3.59 -14.68 -13.59
N VAL A 390 -3.45 -14.72 -14.91
CA VAL A 390 -4.24 -13.89 -15.85
C VAL A 390 -5.74 -14.17 -15.73
N LYS A 391 -6.14 -15.45 -15.64
CA LYS A 391 -7.55 -15.83 -15.41
C LYS A 391 -8.08 -15.25 -14.10
N PHE A 392 -7.27 -15.25 -13.05
CA PHE A 392 -7.68 -14.77 -11.74
C PHE A 392 -7.84 -13.25 -11.69
N ILE A 393 -6.91 -12.51 -12.30
CA ILE A 393 -7.08 -11.06 -12.52
C ILE A 393 -8.39 -10.80 -13.28
N GLY A 394 -8.67 -11.55 -14.33
CA GLY A 394 -9.89 -11.39 -15.12
C GLY A 394 -11.15 -11.50 -14.26
N LYS A 395 -11.21 -12.50 -13.38
CA LYS A 395 -12.34 -12.71 -12.47
C LYS A 395 -12.47 -11.64 -11.39
N ILE A 396 -11.35 -11.20 -10.79
CA ILE A 396 -11.35 -10.06 -9.86
C ILE A 396 -11.89 -8.81 -10.58
N MET A 397 -11.50 -8.61 -11.83
CA MET A 397 -11.94 -7.46 -12.63
C MET A 397 -13.42 -7.50 -12.98
N ASP A 398 -13.99 -8.67 -13.24
CA ASP A 398 -15.43 -8.79 -13.46
C ASP A 398 -16.22 -8.48 -12.18
N LEU A 399 -15.77 -8.96 -11.02
CA LEU A 399 -16.35 -8.59 -9.72
C LEU A 399 -16.21 -7.08 -9.45
N PHE A 400 -15.08 -6.51 -9.84
CA PHE A 400 -14.81 -5.09 -9.69
C PHE A 400 -15.74 -4.24 -10.55
N LYS A 401 -15.91 -4.57 -11.84
CA LYS A 401 -16.86 -3.87 -12.73
C LYS A 401 -18.28 -3.84 -12.16
N VAL A 402 -18.74 -4.95 -11.59
CA VAL A 402 -20.02 -5.03 -10.88
C VAL A 402 -20.04 -4.05 -9.71
N CYS A 403 -18.99 -4.04 -8.89
CA CYS A 403 -18.85 -3.09 -7.78
C CYS A 403 -18.89 -1.62 -8.24
N LEU A 404 -18.17 -1.28 -9.32
CA LEU A 404 -18.06 0.07 -9.87
C LEU A 404 -19.40 0.64 -10.35
N SER A 405 -20.26 -0.21 -10.91
CA SER A 405 -21.59 0.17 -11.39
C SER A 405 -22.60 0.51 -10.28
N SER A 406 -22.23 0.31 -9.01
CA SER A 406 -23.10 0.53 -7.86
C SER A 406 -22.75 1.81 -7.08
N ASN A 407 -23.67 2.30 -6.23
CA ASN A 407 -23.42 3.42 -5.29
C ASN A 407 -22.51 3.04 -4.11
N CYS A 408 -21.83 1.90 -4.17
CA CYS A 408 -20.92 1.41 -3.13
C CYS A 408 -19.71 2.34 -2.94
N ILE A 409 -19.25 2.97 -4.02
CA ILE A 409 -18.01 3.75 -4.05
C ILE A 409 -18.03 4.97 -3.12
N ASP A 410 -19.16 5.66 -3.04
CA ASP A 410 -19.25 6.92 -2.30
C ASP A 410 -19.30 6.69 -0.78
N LYS A 411 -19.55 5.45 -0.33
CA LYS A 411 -19.73 5.09 1.09
C LYS A 411 -18.47 4.51 1.74
N PHE A 412 -17.54 3.96 0.95
CA PHE A 412 -16.39 3.19 1.44
C PHE A 412 -15.06 3.68 0.83
N THR A 413 -14.92 5.00 0.71
CA THR A 413 -13.79 5.69 0.08
C THR A 413 -12.42 5.13 0.52
N THR A 414 -12.12 5.11 1.82
CA THR A 414 -10.80 4.67 2.33
C THR A 414 -10.46 3.23 1.91
N ARG A 415 -11.41 2.29 2.08
CA ARG A 415 -11.15 0.89 1.78
C ARG A 415 -11.00 0.61 0.29
N ILE A 416 -11.70 1.38 -0.54
CA ILE A 416 -11.53 1.36 -1.99
C ILE A 416 -10.15 1.89 -2.37
N GLN A 417 -9.64 2.90 -1.67
CA GLN A 417 -8.26 3.37 -1.87
C GLN A 417 -7.26 2.27 -1.52
N ASP A 418 -7.43 1.56 -0.40
CA ASP A 418 -6.58 0.41 -0.06
C ASP A 418 -6.61 -0.68 -1.14
N LEU A 419 -7.80 -1.02 -1.63
CA LEU A 419 -7.97 -1.97 -2.72
C LEU A 419 -7.26 -1.51 -4.00
N VAL A 420 -7.36 -0.22 -4.36
CA VAL A 420 -6.65 0.34 -5.50
C VAL A 420 -5.14 0.22 -5.33
N ILE A 421 -4.61 0.50 -4.13
CA ILE A 421 -3.17 0.34 -3.83
C ILE A 421 -2.74 -1.12 -4.07
N VAL A 422 -3.50 -2.09 -3.54
CA VAL A 422 -3.21 -3.51 -3.74
C VAL A 422 -3.26 -3.91 -5.22
N LEU A 423 -4.26 -3.45 -5.97
CA LEU A 423 -4.34 -3.68 -7.42
C LEU A 423 -3.14 -3.08 -8.17
N CYS A 424 -2.73 -1.87 -7.82
CA CYS A 424 -1.54 -1.24 -8.36
C CYS A 424 -0.25 -2.03 -8.04
N MET A 425 -0.12 -2.58 -6.84
CA MET A 425 1.02 -3.43 -6.47
C MET A 425 1.03 -4.76 -7.26
N ILE A 426 -0.12 -5.39 -7.47
CA ILE A 426 -0.28 -6.61 -8.30
C ILE A 426 0.18 -6.34 -9.73
N ILE A 427 -0.25 -5.22 -10.28
CA ILE A 427 0.15 -4.77 -11.62
C ILE A 427 1.64 -4.41 -11.64
N SER A 428 2.17 -3.74 -10.64
CA SER A 428 3.58 -3.28 -10.63
C SER A 428 4.60 -4.40 -10.37
N ALA A 429 4.19 -5.52 -9.78
CA ALA A 429 5.08 -6.65 -9.57
C ALA A 429 5.58 -7.23 -10.91
N ASN A 430 6.86 -7.63 -10.96
CA ASN A 430 7.55 -8.09 -12.18
C ASN A 430 6.82 -9.26 -12.87
N ASP A 431 6.77 -9.24 -14.21
CA ASP A 431 6.22 -10.34 -15.01
C ASP A 431 7.34 -11.21 -15.60
N PHE A 432 7.06 -12.51 -15.74
CA PHE A 432 7.93 -13.45 -16.43
C PHE A 432 7.62 -13.45 -17.93
N GLU A 433 8.64 -13.49 -18.79
CA GLU A 433 8.48 -13.86 -20.21
C GLU A 433 9.31 -15.12 -20.52
N LEU A 434 8.66 -16.12 -21.12
CA LEU A 434 9.31 -17.31 -21.64
C LEU A 434 9.56 -17.12 -23.14
N GLN A 435 10.82 -16.86 -23.53
CA GLN A 435 11.17 -16.92 -24.96
C GLN A 435 11.32 -18.37 -25.40
N ASN A 436 10.42 -18.84 -26.27
CA ASN A 436 10.63 -20.07 -27.03
C ASN A 436 11.76 -19.85 -28.03
N SER A 437 12.95 -20.39 -27.76
CA SER A 437 14.05 -20.41 -28.72
C SER A 437 13.74 -21.36 -29.88
N ARG A 438 12.95 -20.89 -30.86
CA ARG A 438 12.87 -21.43 -32.23
C ARG A 438 12.97 -20.29 -33.23
N VAL A 439 14.07 -19.53 -33.18
CA VAL A 439 14.52 -18.74 -34.31
C VAL A 439 15.95 -19.16 -34.59
N ASP A 440 16.09 -20.16 -35.45
CA ASP A 440 17.19 -20.33 -36.40
C ASP A 440 17.08 -21.71 -37.07
N LYS A 441 16.08 -21.86 -37.94
CA LYS A 441 16.24 -22.58 -39.21
C LYS A 441 15.35 -21.91 -40.25
N VAL A 442 16.02 -21.24 -41.18
CA VAL A 442 15.53 -20.93 -42.51
C VAL A 442 14.91 -22.21 -43.09
N ASP A 443 13.61 -22.21 -43.31
CA ASP A 443 12.97 -23.10 -44.28
C ASP A 443 12.04 -22.23 -45.14
N ASP A 444 12.58 -21.86 -46.30
CA ASP A 444 11.85 -21.27 -47.41
C ASP A 444 10.78 -22.26 -47.88
N ASN A 445 9.58 -22.22 -47.27
CA ASN A 445 8.32 -22.67 -47.86
C ASN A 445 7.19 -22.56 -46.82
N LYS A 446 6.69 -21.34 -46.58
CA LYS A 446 5.33 -21.11 -46.04
C LYS A 446 4.87 -19.66 -46.24
N GLU A 447 5.18 -19.07 -47.39
CA GLU A 447 4.35 -17.99 -47.95
C GLU A 447 3.17 -18.63 -48.68
N LYS A 448 2.11 -18.96 -47.95
CA LYS A 448 0.72 -19.19 -48.40
C LYS A 448 -0.07 -19.86 -47.27
N GLU A 449 -0.34 -19.10 -46.22
CA GLU A 449 -1.40 -19.36 -45.21
C GLU A 449 -1.40 -18.20 -44.19
N LYS A 450 -1.36 -16.96 -44.69
CA LYS A 450 -1.62 -15.73 -43.91
C LYS A 450 -2.91 -15.06 -44.39
N GLU A 451 -3.93 -15.86 -44.60
CA GLU A 451 -5.32 -15.40 -44.60
C GLU A 451 -6.11 -16.49 -43.87
N GLU A 452 -6.84 -16.08 -42.83
CA GLU A 452 -7.71 -16.89 -41.96
C GLU A 452 -7.05 -17.69 -40.81
N GLY A 453 -7.12 -17.10 -39.61
CA GLY A 453 -7.19 -17.83 -38.34
C GLY A 453 -5.90 -17.87 -37.52
N GLY A 454 -5.87 -17.14 -36.40
CA GLY A 454 -4.89 -17.36 -35.32
C GLY A 454 -4.26 -16.10 -34.72
N GLY A 455 -5.08 -15.14 -34.27
CA GLY A 455 -4.66 -14.15 -33.27
C GLY A 455 -5.27 -14.57 -31.93
N GLY A 456 -4.43 -14.85 -30.93
CA GLY A 456 -4.94 -15.25 -29.62
C GLY A 456 -3.88 -15.95 -28.81
N GLU A 457 -2.99 -15.18 -28.18
CA GLU A 457 -2.39 -15.51 -26.87
C GLU A 457 -1.64 -14.30 -26.28
N GLU A 458 -1.06 -13.40 -27.10
CA GLU A 458 -0.38 -12.18 -26.60
C GLU A 458 -1.32 -10.97 -26.31
N GLU A 459 -2.54 -10.92 -26.88
CA GLU A 459 -3.49 -9.81 -26.68
C GLU A 459 -4.26 -9.85 -25.34
N GLY A 460 -4.13 -10.92 -24.53
CA GLY A 460 -4.96 -11.14 -23.35
C GLY A 460 -4.54 -10.38 -22.08
N GLU A 461 -3.25 -10.40 -21.74
CA GLU A 461 -2.74 -9.85 -20.48
C GLU A 461 -2.62 -8.31 -20.53
N GLU A 462 -2.05 -7.76 -21.59
CA GLU A 462 -1.85 -6.31 -21.71
C GLU A 462 -3.18 -5.54 -21.88
N GLY A 463 -4.15 -6.13 -22.59
CA GLY A 463 -5.51 -5.59 -22.70
C GLY A 463 -6.23 -5.57 -21.34
N LEU A 464 -6.04 -6.62 -20.53
CA LEU A 464 -6.61 -6.70 -19.18
C LEU A 464 -5.96 -5.68 -18.23
N LEU A 465 -4.63 -5.56 -18.25
CA LEU A 465 -3.90 -4.57 -17.45
C LEU A 465 -4.33 -3.14 -17.76
N SER A 466 -4.51 -2.82 -19.04
CA SER A 466 -4.98 -1.49 -19.48
C SER A 466 -6.38 -1.20 -18.93
N LEU A 467 -7.28 -2.19 -18.98
CA LEU A 467 -8.63 -2.06 -18.42
C LEU A 467 -8.63 -1.91 -16.89
N ILE A 468 -7.71 -2.56 -16.17
CA ILE A 468 -7.58 -2.36 -14.71
C ILE A 468 -7.20 -0.92 -14.42
N LEU A 469 -6.21 -0.37 -15.14
CA LEU A 469 -5.70 0.97 -14.91
C LEU A 469 -6.74 2.06 -15.22
N GLU A 470 -7.57 1.88 -16.25
CA GLU A 470 -8.71 2.77 -16.55
C GLU A 470 -9.76 2.77 -15.42
N ASN A 471 -10.03 1.60 -14.84
CA ASN A 471 -10.96 1.49 -13.72
C ASN A 471 -10.38 2.06 -12.42
N VAL A 472 -9.09 1.86 -12.16
CA VAL A 472 -8.34 2.48 -11.06
C VAL A 472 -8.40 4.00 -11.17
N GLN A 473 -8.14 4.56 -12.36
CA GLN A 473 -8.27 5.98 -12.64
C GLN A 473 -9.68 6.48 -12.32
N THR A 474 -10.71 5.82 -12.86
CA THR A 474 -12.13 6.19 -12.62
C THR A 474 -12.49 6.19 -11.14
N LEU A 475 -11.97 5.23 -10.37
CA LEU A 475 -12.20 5.17 -8.93
C LEU A 475 -11.56 6.31 -8.18
N VAL A 476 -10.35 6.67 -8.54
CA VAL A 476 -9.60 7.74 -7.90
C VAL A 476 -10.28 9.09 -8.17
N GLU A 477 -10.82 9.27 -9.38
CA GLU A 477 -11.66 10.42 -9.71
C GLU A 477 -12.94 10.47 -8.87
N ARG A 478 -13.64 9.33 -8.71
CA ARG A 478 -14.92 9.27 -7.98
C ARG A 478 -14.76 9.39 -6.48
N THR A 479 -13.77 8.72 -5.90
CA THR A 479 -13.53 8.73 -4.47
C THR A 479 -13.03 10.09 -3.99
N GLY A 480 -12.25 10.78 -4.83
CA GLY A 480 -11.54 11.99 -4.43
C GLY A 480 -10.56 11.71 -3.29
N GLY A 481 -9.49 12.50 -3.17
CA GLY A 481 -8.68 12.39 -1.98
C GLY A 481 -7.25 12.89 -2.09
N GLU A 482 -6.84 13.51 -1.00
CA GLU A 482 -5.47 13.90 -0.65
C GLU A 482 -4.73 12.71 0.01
N ASN A 483 -4.87 11.48 -0.51
CA ASN A 483 -4.16 10.30 0.01
C ASN A 483 -2.82 10.15 -0.73
N LEU A 484 -1.71 10.46 -0.04
CA LEU A 484 -0.38 10.46 -0.66
C LEU A 484 0.07 9.07 -1.12
N GLU A 485 -0.17 8.03 -0.32
CA GLU A 485 0.24 6.66 -0.62
C GLU A 485 -0.45 6.15 -1.89
N LEU A 486 -1.77 6.37 -1.98
CA LEU A 486 -2.58 6.04 -3.15
C LEU A 486 -2.04 6.72 -4.42
N LEU A 487 -1.87 8.04 -4.40
CA LEU A 487 -1.38 8.80 -5.56
C LEU A 487 0.05 8.36 -5.95
N THR A 488 0.87 8.02 -4.97
CA THR A 488 2.22 7.52 -5.19
C THR A 488 2.21 6.17 -5.90
N GLU A 489 1.44 5.20 -5.41
CA GLU A 489 1.43 3.86 -5.98
C GLU A 489 0.78 3.82 -7.36
N ILE A 490 -0.25 4.64 -7.61
CA ILE A 490 -0.86 4.78 -8.94
C ILE A 490 0.15 5.38 -9.92
N SER A 491 0.74 6.54 -9.60
CA SER A 491 1.69 7.18 -10.52
C SER A 491 2.89 6.28 -10.82
N LYS A 492 3.41 5.57 -9.82
CA LYS A 492 4.43 4.54 -10.00
C LYS A 492 3.99 3.46 -10.97
N THR A 493 2.81 2.88 -10.76
CA THR A 493 2.26 1.80 -11.61
C THR A 493 2.08 2.26 -13.06
N LEU A 494 1.49 3.44 -13.26
CA LEU A 494 1.27 4.02 -14.59
C LEU A 494 2.58 4.24 -15.35
N TYR A 495 3.62 4.68 -14.65
CA TYR A 495 4.93 4.88 -15.25
C TYR A 495 5.61 3.55 -15.61
N LEU A 496 5.66 2.61 -14.66
CA LEU A 496 6.34 1.32 -14.86
C LEU A 496 5.71 0.50 -16.01
N ARG A 497 4.40 0.64 -16.22
CA ARG A 497 3.64 -0.03 -17.29
C ARG A 497 3.49 0.77 -18.58
N ASP A 498 4.18 1.91 -18.69
CA ASP A 498 4.13 2.77 -19.88
C ASP A 498 2.71 3.21 -20.27
N LYS A 499 1.85 3.43 -19.27
CA LYS A 499 0.47 3.93 -19.42
C LYS A 499 0.30 5.33 -18.83
N SER A 500 1.35 6.16 -18.88
CA SER A 500 1.35 7.52 -18.30
C SER A 500 0.22 8.42 -18.79
N ILE A 501 -0.37 8.17 -19.98
CA ILE A 501 -1.52 8.93 -20.49
C ILE A 501 -2.73 8.89 -19.54
N LEU A 502 -2.89 7.80 -18.79
CA LEU A 502 -3.98 7.63 -17.82
C LEU A 502 -3.80 8.52 -16.58
N ILE A 503 -2.68 9.23 -16.42
CA ILE A 503 -2.56 10.20 -15.33
C ILE A 503 -3.37 11.46 -15.59
N ILE A 504 -3.66 11.82 -16.86
CA ILE A 504 -4.20 13.14 -17.25
C ILE A 504 -5.48 13.49 -16.50
N PRO A 505 -6.52 12.63 -16.46
CA PRO A 505 -7.79 12.95 -15.79
C PRO A 505 -7.66 13.16 -14.28
N ILE A 506 -6.79 12.38 -13.61
CA ILE A 506 -6.53 12.47 -12.16
C ILE A 506 -5.42 13.46 -11.81
N LEU A 507 -4.76 14.08 -12.81
CA LEU A 507 -3.59 14.92 -12.58
C LEU A 507 -3.91 16.13 -11.71
N HIS A 508 -5.17 16.59 -11.68
CA HIS A 508 -5.61 17.68 -10.79
C HIS A 508 -5.48 17.35 -9.29
N LEU A 509 -5.47 16.07 -8.91
CA LEU A 509 -5.27 15.61 -7.53
C LEU A 509 -3.80 15.66 -7.08
N TYR A 510 -2.86 15.66 -8.04
CA TYR A 510 -1.43 15.75 -7.76
C TYR A 510 -1.06 17.22 -7.54
N ASN A 511 -1.37 17.77 -6.37
CA ASN A 511 -0.92 19.11 -5.98
C ASN A 511 0.53 19.05 -5.46
N PRO A 512 1.50 19.84 -5.95
CA PRO A 512 2.85 19.90 -5.39
C PRO A 512 2.89 20.27 -3.90
N GLU A 513 1.88 21.02 -3.40
CA GLU A 513 1.77 21.42 -1.99
C GLU A 513 1.15 20.32 -1.10
N LEU A 514 0.57 19.26 -1.70
CA LEU A 514 -0.17 18.23 -0.97
C LEU A 514 0.61 17.62 0.21
N PRO A 515 1.88 17.18 0.05
CA PRO A 515 2.61 16.64 1.19
C PRO A 515 2.77 17.65 2.34
N ILE A 516 2.97 18.93 2.04
CA ILE A 516 3.09 19.99 3.05
C ILE A 516 1.76 20.19 3.78
N ASP A 517 0.66 20.18 3.03
CA ASP A 517 -0.68 20.31 3.59
C ASP A 517 -1.02 19.15 4.53
N LEU A 518 -0.57 17.94 4.21
CA LEU A 518 -0.72 16.76 5.07
C LEU A 518 0.16 16.83 6.33
N LEU A 519 1.42 17.26 6.21
CA LEU A 519 2.31 17.48 7.37
C LEU A 519 1.72 18.53 8.32
N ASN A 520 1.20 19.64 7.78
CA ASN A 520 0.56 20.69 8.58
C ASN A 520 -0.71 20.21 9.29
N LYS A 521 -1.38 19.16 8.76
CA LYS A 521 -2.52 18.49 9.40
C LYS A 521 -2.08 17.45 10.45
N GLY A 522 -0.78 17.27 10.69
CA GLY A 522 -0.24 16.33 11.67
C GLY A 522 -0.16 14.88 11.18
N ILE A 523 -0.26 14.64 9.87
CA ILE A 523 -0.18 13.29 9.29
C ILE A 523 1.29 12.94 9.07
N SER A 524 1.78 11.88 9.74
CA SER A 524 3.12 11.35 9.53
C SER A 524 3.24 10.70 8.15
N MET A 525 4.33 10.92 7.43
CA MET A 525 4.56 10.35 6.11
C MET A 525 5.94 9.70 6.03
N ASN A 526 6.03 8.58 5.32
CA ASN A 526 7.30 7.94 5.02
C ASN A 526 8.06 8.79 3.98
N PHE A 527 9.36 9.01 4.22
CA PHE A 527 10.22 9.74 3.31
C PHE A 527 10.33 9.08 1.93
N ALA A 528 10.27 7.74 1.86
CA ALA A 528 10.27 7.00 0.60
C ALA A 528 9.03 7.33 -0.25
N ASP A 529 7.86 7.41 0.37
CA ASP A 529 6.61 7.76 -0.32
C ASP A 529 6.61 9.20 -0.80
N LEU A 530 7.20 10.11 -0.01
CA LEU A 530 7.40 11.50 -0.41
C LEU A 530 8.27 11.61 -1.68
N ILE A 531 9.41 10.90 -1.70
CA ILE A 531 10.31 10.86 -2.86
C ILE A 531 9.59 10.26 -4.07
N ASN A 532 8.92 9.13 -3.88
CA ASN A 532 8.21 8.43 -4.95
C ASN A 532 7.06 9.27 -5.52
N PHE A 533 6.33 10.01 -4.67
CA PHE A 533 5.29 10.94 -5.11
C PHE A 533 5.86 11.97 -6.09
N TYR A 534 6.91 12.70 -5.69
CA TYR A 534 7.49 13.73 -6.56
C TYR A 534 8.13 13.12 -7.81
N LYS A 535 8.86 12.00 -7.66
CA LYS A 535 9.51 11.28 -8.74
C LYS A 535 8.51 10.81 -9.80
N PHE A 536 7.57 9.95 -9.42
CA PHE A 536 6.67 9.32 -10.40
C PHE A 536 5.66 10.31 -10.98
N THR A 537 5.29 11.35 -10.25
CA THR A 537 4.48 12.43 -10.84
C THR A 537 5.26 13.18 -11.94
N ALA A 538 6.52 13.54 -11.67
CA ALA A 538 7.38 14.17 -12.68
C ALA A 538 7.56 13.26 -13.89
N PHE A 539 7.86 11.98 -13.64
CA PHE A 539 8.14 10.99 -14.69
C PHE A 539 6.95 10.79 -15.63
N ASN A 540 5.73 10.62 -15.08
CA ASN A 540 4.54 10.52 -15.92
C ASN A 540 4.31 11.80 -16.74
N CYS A 541 4.54 12.98 -16.16
CA CYS A 541 4.41 14.25 -16.90
C CYS A 541 5.41 14.33 -18.06
N VAL A 542 6.65 13.86 -17.89
CA VAL A 542 7.65 13.77 -18.98
C VAL A 542 7.18 12.81 -20.07
N SER A 543 6.73 11.61 -19.70
CA SER A 543 6.22 10.61 -20.65
C SER A 543 4.98 11.11 -21.42
N VAL A 544 4.04 11.78 -20.76
CA VAL A 544 2.86 12.39 -21.41
C VAL A 544 3.28 13.49 -22.38
N SER A 545 4.20 14.36 -21.97
CA SER A 545 4.74 15.40 -22.84
C SER A 545 5.40 14.78 -24.07
N LEU A 546 6.16 13.68 -23.88
CA LEU A 546 6.86 12.97 -24.95
C LEU A 546 5.91 12.27 -25.92
N ASN A 547 4.82 11.69 -25.43
CA ASN A 547 3.83 10.99 -26.26
C ASN A 547 2.87 11.93 -27.01
N SER A 548 2.90 13.23 -26.70
CA SER A 548 2.11 14.24 -27.40
C SER A 548 2.78 14.65 -28.72
N GLU A 549 1.97 14.89 -29.76
CA GLU A 549 2.42 15.45 -31.04
C GLU A 549 1.40 16.51 -31.49
N PRO A 550 1.70 17.82 -31.36
CA PRO A 550 2.96 18.43 -30.91
C PRO A 550 3.24 18.25 -29.39
N LEU A 551 4.49 18.46 -28.97
CA LEU A 551 4.89 18.48 -27.56
C LEU A 551 4.07 19.50 -26.77
N ASP A 552 3.44 19.05 -25.67
CA ASP A 552 2.66 19.90 -24.77
C ASP A 552 3.51 20.43 -23.60
N ASP A 553 3.81 21.73 -23.66
CA ASP A 553 4.62 22.43 -22.66
C ASP A 553 3.98 22.47 -21.27
N SER A 554 2.67 22.26 -21.14
CA SER A 554 2.00 22.30 -19.84
C SER A 554 2.51 21.19 -18.92
N TYR A 555 2.71 19.98 -19.44
CA TYR A 555 3.24 18.85 -18.69
C TYR A 555 4.73 18.98 -18.41
N SER A 556 5.53 19.48 -19.39
CA SER A 556 6.96 19.74 -19.18
C SER A 556 7.20 20.79 -18.07
N LYS A 557 6.42 21.87 -18.05
CA LYS A 557 6.46 22.89 -16.99
C LYS A 557 6.02 22.35 -15.65
N ARG A 558 5.01 21.48 -15.63
CA ARG A 558 4.56 20.83 -14.42
C ARG A 558 5.64 19.92 -13.86
N ALA A 559 6.22 19.03 -14.69
CA ALA A 559 7.33 18.15 -14.31
C ALA A 559 8.52 18.93 -13.72
N ASP A 560 8.85 20.10 -14.30
CA ASP A 560 9.92 20.96 -13.81
C ASP A 560 9.72 21.41 -12.35
N ILE A 561 8.48 21.70 -11.93
CA ILE A 561 8.16 22.02 -10.52
C ILE A 561 8.50 20.83 -9.61
N TYR A 562 8.07 19.62 -9.98
CA TYR A 562 8.35 18.40 -9.20
C TYR A 562 9.83 18.09 -9.15
N PHE A 563 10.56 18.21 -10.27
CA PHE A 563 12.01 18.00 -10.30
C PHE A 563 12.76 19.01 -9.43
N LYS A 564 12.38 20.29 -9.46
CA LYS A 564 13.00 21.32 -8.62
C LYS A 564 12.80 21.04 -7.14
N ILE A 565 11.62 20.56 -6.74
CA ILE A 565 11.35 20.12 -5.36
C ILE A 565 12.21 18.90 -5.02
N LEU A 566 12.16 17.87 -5.86
CA LEU A 566 12.87 16.60 -5.67
C LEU A 566 14.38 16.81 -5.55
N LEU A 567 15.00 17.55 -6.46
CA LEU A 567 16.43 17.87 -6.46
C LEU A 567 16.85 18.85 -5.35
N SER A 568 15.88 19.44 -4.62
CA SER A 568 16.15 20.29 -3.45
C SER A 568 16.23 19.51 -2.14
N PHE A 569 15.88 18.21 -2.12
CA PHE A 569 15.98 17.40 -0.91
C PHE A 569 17.45 17.24 -0.49
N PRO A 570 17.79 17.39 0.81
CA PRO A 570 19.18 17.37 1.29
C PRO A 570 20.03 16.19 0.79
N ASN A 571 19.42 15.01 0.68
CA ASN A 571 20.07 13.77 0.25
C ASN A 571 20.23 13.61 -1.27
N LEU A 572 19.67 14.55 -2.06
CA LEU A 572 19.76 14.60 -3.53
C LEU A 572 20.57 15.80 -4.03
N ILE A 573 20.90 16.74 -3.14
CA ILE A 573 21.75 17.90 -3.44
C ILE A 573 23.16 17.41 -3.76
N ILE A 574 23.66 17.80 -4.92
CA ILE A 574 25.03 17.51 -5.34
C ILE A 574 25.96 18.50 -4.62
N ASN A 575 26.45 18.13 -3.44
CA ASN A 575 27.45 18.88 -2.69
C ASN A 575 28.84 18.35 -3.04
N THR A 576 29.48 18.97 -4.03
CA THR A 576 30.90 18.80 -4.39
C THR A 576 31.32 17.51 -5.11
N SER A 577 32.49 17.60 -5.75
CA SER A 577 33.03 16.69 -6.76
C SER A 577 33.66 15.40 -6.24
N GLU A 578 33.76 15.20 -4.93
CA GLU A 578 34.54 14.11 -4.30
C GLU A 578 33.67 12.94 -3.75
N GLU A 579 32.34 13.07 -3.67
CA GLU A 579 31.47 12.09 -2.99
C GLU A 579 30.88 10.97 -3.88
N ILE A 580 31.17 10.92 -5.18
CA ILE A 580 30.61 9.87 -6.08
C ILE A 580 31.14 8.48 -5.73
N ALA A 581 32.32 8.40 -5.11
CA ALA A 581 32.91 7.15 -4.62
C ALA A 581 32.28 6.66 -3.30
N ASP A 582 31.59 7.55 -2.57
CA ASP A 582 31.07 7.35 -1.21
C ASP A 582 29.53 7.48 -1.16
N PHE A 583 28.82 7.14 -2.25
CA PHE A 583 27.42 6.71 -2.15
C PHE A 583 27.41 5.37 -1.36
N SER A 584 27.64 5.49 -0.06
CA SER A 584 27.79 4.43 0.91
C SER A 584 26.44 3.77 1.18
N SER A 585 26.47 2.66 1.91
CA SER A 585 25.30 1.92 2.41
C SER A 585 24.26 2.75 3.18
N ASP A 586 24.56 4.02 3.49
CA ASP A 586 23.77 4.88 4.38
C ASP A 586 22.93 5.92 3.62
N ALA A 587 23.04 5.99 2.28
CA ALA A 587 22.16 6.84 1.46
C ALA A 587 20.76 6.23 1.33
N ILE A 588 19.72 7.01 1.69
CA ILE A 588 18.31 6.58 1.60
C ILE A 588 17.90 6.24 0.15
N ILE A 589 18.60 6.82 -0.84
CA ILE A 589 18.36 6.63 -2.27
C ILE A 589 19.59 5.98 -2.88
N ASN A 590 19.39 4.84 -3.57
CA ASN A 590 20.48 4.15 -4.26
C ASN A 590 20.95 4.94 -5.51
N LEU A 591 22.16 4.63 -5.97
CA LEU A 591 22.79 5.35 -7.08
C LEU A 591 22.00 5.26 -8.39
N GLN A 592 21.42 4.10 -8.70
CA GLN A 592 20.62 3.88 -9.91
C GLN A 592 19.35 4.76 -9.93
N LEU A 593 18.66 4.84 -8.80
CA LEU A 593 17.49 5.69 -8.60
C LEU A 593 17.84 7.17 -8.79
N ARG A 594 19.00 7.61 -8.31
CA ARG A 594 19.50 8.98 -8.52
C ARG A 594 19.83 9.27 -9.98
N GLN A 595 20.44 8.31 -10.68
CA GLN A 595 20.75 8.40 -12.12
C GLN A 595 19.48 8.53 -12.95
N GLU A 596 18.45 7.72 -12.65
CA GLU A 596 17.16 7.78 -13.33
C GLU A 596 16.49 9.17 -13.18
N ILE A 597 16.51 9.75 -11.97
CA ILE A 597 16.00 11.10 -11.71
C ILE A 597 16.73 12.15 -12.57
N SER A 598 18.06 12.11 -12.60
CA SER A 598 18.84 13.05 -13.43
C SER A 598 18.52 12.90 -14.90
N TYR A 599 18.42 11.66 -15.40
CA TYR A 599 18.20 11.39 -16.82
C TYR A 599 16.87 11.96 -17.30
N LEU A 600 15.79 11.72 -16.55
CA LEU A 600 14.48 12.27 -16.89
C LEU A 600 14.40 13.79 -16.69
N TYR A 601 15.12 14.36 -15.74
CA TYR A 601 15.24 15.81 -15.60
C TYR A 601 15.92 16.45 -16.83
N VAL A 602 17.03 15.87 -17.30
CA VAL A 602 17.75 16.34 -18.51
C VAL A 602 16.85 16.28 -19.73
N ILE A 603 16.12 15.18 -19.92
CA ILE A 603 15.14 15.06 -21.01
C ILE A 603 14.05 16.13 -20.89
N ASN A 604 13.45 16.30 -19.71
CA ASN A 604 12.40 17.31 -19.49
C ASN A 604 12.87 18.73 -19.82
N TYR A 605 14.08 19.09 -19.37
CA TYR A 605 14.68 20.40 -19.66
C TYR A 605 14.78 20.65 -21.17
N LEU A 606 15.24 19.64 -21.92
CA LEU A 606 15.42 19.74 -23.37
C LEU A 606 14.09 19.79 -24.13
N LEU A 607 13.10 18.98 -23.74
CA LEU A 607 11.75 19.02 -24.32
C LEU A 607 11.07 20.38 -24.09
N GLY A 608 11.39 21.05 -22.99
CA GLY A 608 10.89 22.38 -22.62
C GLY A 608 11.48 23.55 -23.44
N LEU A 609 12.50 23.32 -24.27
CA LEU A 609 13.15 24.39 -25.02
C LEU A 609 12.20 25.09 -25.99
N ARG A 610 12.30 26.42 -26.06
CA ARG A 610 11.56 27.28 -27.00
C ARG A 610 12.44 28.23 -27.80
N ARG A 611 13.68 28.43 -27.33
CA ARG A 611 14.68 29.31 -27.91
C ARG A 611 16.03 28.60 -27.86
N ILE A 612 16.88 28.86 -28.84
CA ILE A 612 18.18 28.21 -28.93
C ILE A 612 19.15 28.76 -27.88
N GLU A 613 18.98 30.00 -27.42
CA GLU A 613 19.81 30.59 -26.37
C GLU A 613 19.69 29.81 -25.04
N ASP A 614 18.49 29.32 -24.71
CA ASP A 614 18.23 28.52 -23.50
C ASP A 614 18.97 27.17 -23.51
N PHE A 615 19.40 26.72 -24.69
CA PHE A 615 20.21 25.52 -24.86
C PHE A 615 21.71 25.78 -24.64
N PHE A 616 22.21 26.98 -24.96
CA PHE A 616 23.61 27.37 -24.76
C PHE A 616 23.84 28.00 -23.38
N ASP A 617 22.89 28.81 -22.88
CA ASP A 617 22.89 29.39 -21.54
C ASP A 617 22.15 28.49 -20.54
N GLN A 618 22.69 27.28 -20.36
CA GLN A 618 22.04 26.26 -19.55
C GLN A 618 22.05 26.63 -18.06
N SER A 619 20.95 26.31 -17.36
CA SER A 619 20.86 26.49 -15.91
C SER A 619 21.98 25.75 -15.15
N GLN A 620 22.37 26.26 -13.98
CA GLN A 620 23.41 25.63 -13.17
C GLN A 620 23.01 24.20 -12.75
N THR A 621 21.73 23.99 -12.47
CA THR A 621 21.17 22.66 -12.15
C THR A 621 21.32 21.70 -13.32
N PHE A 622 20.99 22.12 -14.55
CA PHE A 622 21.18 21.28 -15.74
C PHE A 622 22.63 20.84 -15.92
N LYS A 623 23.58 21.78 -15.76
CA LYS A 623 25.02 21.49 -15.86
C LYS A 623 25.49 20.52 -14.78
N SER A 624 25.02 20.69 -13.53
CA SER A 624 25.37 19.77 -12.43
C SER A 624 24.82 18.37 -12.64
N GLU A 625 23.59 18.25 -13.13
CA GLU A 625 22.94 16.95 -13.37
C GLU A 625 23.60 16.17 -14.53
N ILE A 626 23.94 16.83 -15.65
CA ILE A 626 24.72 16.18 -16.73
C ILE A 626 26.09 15.72 -16.21
N THR A 627 26.78 16.56 -15.44
CA THR A 627 28.10 16.22 -14.89
C THR A 627 28.01 15.02 -13.94
N PHE A 628 26.99 15.00 -13.08
CA PHE A 628 26.71 13.88 -12.18
C PHE A 628 26.40 12.59 -12.96
N LEU A 629 25.54 12.64 -13.98
CA LEU A 629 25.21 11.48 -14.81
C LEU A 629 26.44 10.89 -15.47
N LEU A 630 27.24 11.71 -16.17
CA LEU A 630 28.43 11.24 -16.88
C LEU A 630 29.43 10.55 -15.94
N ARG A 631 29.69 11.17 -14.78
CA ARG A 631 30.62 10.61 -13.79
C ARG A 631 30.08 9.33 -13.15
N SER A 632 28.85 9.35 -12.67
CA SER A 632 28.25 8.20 -11.98
C SER A 632 28.03 7.01 -12.92
N MET A 633 27.63 7.25 -14.17
CA MET A 633 27.47 6.21 -15.18
C MET A 633 28.84 5.62 -15.57
N SER A 634 29.89 6.42 -15.68
CA SER A 634 31.25 5.92 -15.93
C SER A 634 31.73 4.97 -14.82
N VAL A 635 31.45 5.30 -13.55
CA VAL A 635 31.76 4.43 -12.40
C VAL A 635 30.93 3.15 -12.44
N SER A 636 29.61 3.26 -12.65
CA SER A 636 28.69 2.11 -12.72
C SER A 636 29.07 1.13 -13.85
N LEU A 637 29.32 1.66 -15.05
CA LEU A 637 29.72 0.87 -16.22
C LEU A 637 31.09 0.22 -16.07
N SER A 638 32.02 0.84 -15.33
CA SER A 638 33.33 0.24 -15.02
C SER A 638 33.20 -0.96 -14.09
N ARG A 639 32.30 -0.89 -13.09
CA ARG A 639 31.98 -2.02 -12.20
C ARG A 639 31.30 -3.16 -12.96
N ASP A 640 30.37 -2.84 -13.87
CA ASP A 640 29.73 -3.85 -14.73
C ASP A 640 30.75 -4.65 -15.55
N ILE A 641 31.82 -4.00 -16.03
CA ILE A 641 32.93 -4.66 -16.76
C ILE A 641 33.71 -5.60 -15.82
N GLU A 642 34.05 -5.14 -14.61
CA GLU A 642 34.79 -5.95 -13.63
C GLU A 642 33.99 -7.18 -13.18
N GLU A 643 32.67 -7.04 -12.98
CA GLU A 643 31.77 -8.14 -12.64
C GLU A 643 31.63 -9.14 -13.81
N GLN A 644 31.48 -8.67 -15.05
CA GLN A 644 31.42 -9.53 -16.24
C GLN A 644 32.76 -10.24 -16.52
N ALA A 645 33.89 -9.60 -16.23
CA ALA A 645 35.22 -10.21 -16.36
C ALA A 645 35.51 -11.25 -15.26
N SER A 646 34.84 -11.15 -14.10
CA SER A 646 35.04 -12.03 -12.93
C SER A 646 34.18 -13.29 -12.94
N GLN A 647 33.26 -13.47 -13.90
CA GLN A 647 32.50 -14.71 -14.05
C GLN A 647 33.38 -15.84 -14.64
N PRO A 648 33.32 -17.08 -14.08
CA PRO A 648 34.12 -18.21 -14.56
C PRO A 648 33.58 -18.72 -15.90
N GLY A 649 33.99 -18.06 -16.97
CA GLY A 649 33.56 -18.34 -18.34
C GLY A 649 34.17 -17.43 -19.40
N SER A 650 34.91 -16.38 -19.02
CA SER A 650 35.60 -15.50 -19.96
C SER A 650 36.69 -16.25 -20.76
N ARG A 651 36.30 -16.72 -21.95
CA ARG A 651 37.20 -17.27 -22.96
C ARG A 651 37.99 -16.13 -23.58
N TYR A 652 39.08 -15.66 -22.98
CA TYR A 652 40.27 -15.18 -23.69
C TYR A 652 41.44 -14.99 -22.72
N SER A 653 42.01 -16.10 -22.26
CA SER A 653 43.47 -16.24 -22.15
C SER A 653 43.83 -17.71 -21.90
N SER A 654 44.29 -18.35 -22.98
CA SER A 654 45.42 -19.30 -23.02
C SER A 654 45.36 -20.61 -22.20
N VAL A 655 45.38 -21.73 -22.94
CA VAL A 655 45.94 -23.06 -22.64
C VAL A 655 44.93 -24.22 -22.36
N VAL A 656 44.87 -25.11 -23.36
CA VAL A 656 44.46 -26.53 -23.42
C VAL A 656 42.96 -26.88 -23.47
N ASN A 657 42.56 -27.35 -24.67
CA ASN A 657 41.31 -28.03 -24.99
C ASN A 657 41.13 -29.37 -24.24
N ILE A 658 39.93 -29.58 -23.69
CA ILE A 658 39.35 -30.90 -23.39
C ILE A 658 38.03 -30.99 -24.17
N PRO A 659 37.64 -32.15 -24.73
CA PRO A 659 36.58 -32.23 -25.73
C PRO A 659 35.20 -31.88 -25.17
N SER A 660 34.46 -31.15 -26.00
CA SER A 660 33.05 -30.78 -25.88
C SER A 660 32.15 -31.90 -25.37
N LEU A 661 31.57 -31.70 -24.18
CA LEU A 661 30.22 -32.18 -23.88
C LEU A 661 29.25 -31.18 -24.52
N ASN A 662 28.43 -31.66 -25.46
CA ASN A 662 27.30 -30.90 -25.98
C ASN A 662 26.35 -30.58 -24.82
N PHE A 663 26.34 -29.33 -24.38
CA PHE A 663 25.24 -28.82 -23.56
C PHE A 663 24.06 -28.53 -24.49
N PRO A 664 22.85 -29.04 -24.19
CA PRO A 664 21.64 -28.59 -24.89
C PRO A 664 21.45 -27.08 -24.65
N ALA A 665 20.88 -26.40 -25.64
CA ALA A 665 20.66 -24.96 -25.60
C ALA A 665 19.82 -24.57 -24.37
N GLN A 666 20.38 -23.71 -23.52
CA GLN A 666 19.71 -23.19 -22.32
C GLN A 666 18.60 -22.20 -22.70
N SER A 667 17.35 -22.57 -22.49
CA SER A 667 16.24 -21.59 -22.46
C SER A 667 16.30 -20.86 -21.12
N SER A 668 16.85 -19.64 -21.13
CA SER A 668 16.92 -18.76 -19.97
C SER A 668 15.56 -18.08 -19.75
N ILE A 669 15.04 -18.14 -18.52
CA ILE A 669 13.88 -17.35 -18.10
C ILE A 669 14.37 -15.89 -18.01
N PHE A 670 13.83 -15.01 -18.84
CA PHE A 670 14.16 -13.58 -18.81
C PHE A 670 13.01 -12.79 -18.15
N MET A 671 13.37 -11.80 -17.33
CA MET A 671 12.38 -10.82 -16.88
C MET A 671 11.95 -9.97 -18.07
N LYS A 672 10.64 -9.72 -18.19
CA LYS A 672 10.11 -8.80 -19.20
C LYS A 672 10.71 -7.42 -18.94
N LYS A 673 11.49 -6.91 -19.90
CA LYS A 673 12.09 -5.58 -19.77
C LYS A 673 11.01 -4.50 -19.80
N SER A 674 11.06 -3.55 -18.89
CA SER A 674 10.13 -2.43 -18.87
C SER A 674 10.38 -1.50 -20.07
N THR A 675 9.31 -0.94 -20.65
CA THR A 675 9.38 -0.11 -21.87
C THR A 675 9.41 1.38 -21.57
N ASN A 676 9.31 1.76 -20.29
CA ASN A 676 9.26 3.15 -19.86
C ASN A 676 10.58 3.89 -20.12
N LEU A 677 10.51 5.23 -20.11
CA LEU A 677 11.63 6.09 -20.51
C LEU A 677 12.92 5.87 -19.69
N GLY A 678 12.80 5.57 -18.39
CA GLY A 678 13.92 5.40 -17.45
C GLY A 678 14.49 3.98 -17.42
N ALA A 679 13.79 3.00 -18.01
CA ALA A 679 14.12 1.59 -17.94
C ALA A 679 15.54 1.25 -18.44
N VAL A 680 16.07 2.02 -19.40
CA VAL A 680 17.46 1.86 -19.91
C VAL A 680 18.52 1.99 -18.80
N ILE A 681 18.27 2.78 -17.76
CA ILE A 681 19.18 2.95 -16.61
C ILE A 681 19.17 1.69 -15.73
N ASN A 682 18.01 1.07 -15.55
CA ASN A 682 17.83 -0.04 -14.63
C ASN A 682 18.17 -1.39 -15.29
N GLU A 683 17.76 -1.57 -16.56
CA GLU A 683 17.71 -2.86 -17.24
C GLU A 683 18.52 -2.90 -18.55
N GLY A 684 19.11 -1.78 -18.94
CA GLY A 684 19.99 -1.68 -20.10
C GLY A 684 21.30 -2.44 -19.90
N THR A 685 21.78 -3.07 -20.97
CA THR A 685 23.15 -3.59 -21.04
C THR A 685 24.17 -2.44 -21.05
N TYR A 686 25.43 -2.75 -20.79
CA TYR A 686 26.55 -1.81 -20.88
C TYR A 686 26.51 -0.98 -22.19
N LYS A 687 26.31 -1.64 -23.34
CA LYS A 687 26.28 -0.96 -24.65
C LYS A 687 25.09 -0.03 -24.81
N GLU A 688 23.91 -0.44 -24.34
CA GLU A 688 22.68 0.35 -24.41
C GLU A 688 22.78 1.59 -23.52
N LYS A 689 23.27 1.43 -22.28
CA LYS A 689 23.54 2.55 -21.35
C LYS A 689 24.59 3.51 -21.89
N LEU A 690 25.69 2.99 -22.42
CA LEU A 690 26.75 3.81 -23.03
C LEU A 690 26.20 4.63 -24.20
N LYS A 691 25.39 4.04 -25.08
CA LYS A 691 24.91 4.71 -26.29
C LYS A 691 23.73 5.65 -26.03
N LEU A 692 22.69 5.20 -25.33
CA LEU A 692 21.45 5.97 -25.14
C LEU A 692 21.55 7.01 -24.02
N VAL A 693 22.46 6.82 -23.05
CA VAL A 693 22.59 7.72 -21.90
C VAL A 693 23.90 8.49 -21.94
N VAL A 694 25.05 7.80 -21.97
CA VAL A 694 26.36 8.44 -21.86
C VAL A 694 26.69 9.26 -23.12
N ASN A 695 26.67 8.66 -24.31
CA ASN A 695 26.98 9.38 -25.56
C ASN A 695 25.98 10.51 -25.84
N PHE A 696 24.72 10.31 -25.45
CA PHE A 696 23.70 11.36 -25.48
C PHE A 696 24.10 12.56 -24.59
N CYS A 697 24.41 12.31 -23.31
CA CYS A 697 24.85 13.35 -22.38
C CYS A 697 26.18 14.01 -22.80
N GLU A 698 27.13 13.25 -23.33
CA GLU A 698 28.40 13.78 -23.86
C GLU A 698 28.15 14.74 -25.01
N THR A 699 27.27 14.38 -25.96
CA THR A 699 26.90 15.23 -27.08
C THR A 699 26.33 16.57 -26.62
N LEU A 700 25.54 16.56 -25.54
CA LEU A 700 24.94 17.76 -24.94
C LEU A 700 25.93 18.59 -24.11
N SER A 701 26.86 17.95 -23.41
CA SER A 701 27.86 18.61 -22.55
C SER A 701 28.87 19.46 -23.34
N HIS A 702 29.13 19.08 -24.60
CA HIS A 702 30.01 19.81 -25.51
C HIS A 702 29.25 20.85 -26.36
N SER A 703 28.07 21.30 -25.93
CA SER A 703 27.23 22.25 -26.67
C SER A 703 27.99 23.50 -27.10
N ASN A 704 28.84 24.07 -26.24
CA ASN A 704 29.63 25.27 -26.56
C ASN A 704 30.74 25.08 -27.59
N LEU A 705 31.07 23.83 -27.96
CA LEU A 705 32.16 23.49 -28.87
C LEU A 705 31.68 23.00 -30.24
N ASN A 706 30.42 22.56 -30.35
CA ASN A 706 29.86 21.98 -31.57
C ASN A 706 28.80 22.89 -32.20
N SER A 707 28.69 22.88 -33.53
CA SER A 707 27.57 23.52 -34.23
C SER A 707 26.28 22.70 -34.04
N VAL A 708 25.11 23.35 -34.04
CA VAL A 708 23.82 22.63 -33.92
C VAL A 708 23.66 21.55 -35.00
N PRO A 709 24.00 21.78 -36.28
CA PRO A 709 24.05 20.72 -37.30
C PRO A 709 24.86 19.49 -36.90
N THR A 710 26.09 19.68 -36.41
CA THR A 710 26.98 18.59 -35.96
C THR A 710 26.40 17.82 -34.78
N MET A 711 25.68 18.51 -33.89
CA MET A 711 24.99 17.85 -32.78
C MET A 711 23.81 17.03 -33.26
N CYS A 712 22.98 17.59 -34.16
CA CYS A 712 21.85 16.87 -34.74
C CYS A 712 22.29 15.62 -35.52
N GLU A 713 23.44 15.66 -36.20
CA GLU A 713 24.05 14.50 -36.85
C GLU A 713 24.40 13.40 -35.83
N LYS A 714 25.13 13.74 -34.76
CA LYS A 714 25.45 12.80 -33.67
C LYS A 714 24.20 12.22 -33.00
N LEU A 715 23.19 13.04 -32.75
CA LEU A 715 21.92 12.56 -32.17
C LEU A 715 21.18 11.62 -33.15
N ASN A 716 21.27 11.87 -34.46
CA ASN A 716 20.67 11.02 -35.48
C ASN A 716 21.30 9.60 -35.50
N GLU A 717 22.63 9.51 -35.31
CA GLU A 717 23.35 8.23 -35.21
C GLU A 717 22.93 7.40 -33.99
N LEU A 718 22.53 8.06 -32.90
CA LEU A 718 22.02 7.39 -31.70
C LEU A 718 20.63 6.80 -31.90
N SER A 719 19.83 7.34 -32.83
CA SER A 719 18.44 6.93 -33.07
C SER A 719 18.21 5.84 -34.12
N PHE A 720 19.24 5.42 -34.88
CA PHE A 720 19.07 4.58 -36.08
C PHE A 720 19.39 3.08 -35.91
N GLU A 721 19.78 2.61 -34.72
CA GLU A 721 19.97 1.18 -34.44
C GLU A 721 18.73 0.58 -33.75
N PRO A 722 18.32 -0.66 -34.09
CA PRO A 722 17.19 -1.32 -33.44
C PRO A 722 17.54 -1.71 -32.00
N PHE A 723 17.31 -0.80 -31.06
CA PHE A 723 17.52 -1.01 -29.63
C PHE A 723 16.31 -1.66 -28.96
N GLY A 724 15.88 -2.82 -29.46
CA GLY A 724 14.87 -3.68 -28.82
C GLY A 724 13.72 -2.93 -28.15
N ASN A 725 13.60 -3.06 -26.82
CA ASN A 725 12.49 -2.55 -26.00
C ASN A 725 12.62 -1.06 -25.57
N TRP A 726 13.64 -0.31 -25.99
CA TRP A 726 13.93 1.06 -25.49
C TRP A 726 13.33 2.19 -26.36
N ASN A 727 12.17 1.95 -26.96
CA ASN A 727 11.53 2.86 -27.93
C ASN A 727 11.29 4.27 -27.36
N ALA A 728 10.94 4.39 -26.07
CA ALA A 728 10.72 5.68 -25.42
C ALA A 728 11.99 6.56 -25.39
N SER A 729 13.15 5.99 -25.05
CA SER A 729 14.43 6.73 -25.03
C SER A 729 14.87 7.14 -26.44
N VAL A 730 14.72 6.25 -27.43
CA VAL A 730 15.02 6.56 -28.84
C VAL A 730 14.11 7.69 -29.34
N THR A 731 12.81 7.61 -29.03
CA THR A 731 11.82 8.64 -29.38
C THR A 731 12.15 9.99 -28.74
N ALA A 732 12.59 9.98 -27.47
CA ALA A 732 13.02 11.20 -26.78
C ALA A 732 14.21 11.87 -27.47
N ILE A 733 15.25 11.09 -27.82
CA ILE A 733 16.43 11.60 -28.53
C ILE A 733 16.04 12.21 -29.88
N ASP A 734 15.18 11.53 -30.64
CA ASP A 734 14.75 12.01 -31.95
C ASP A 734 13.85 13.26 -31.85
N LYS A 735 12.91 13.32 -30.90
CA LYS A 735 12.10 14.54 -30.66
C LYS A 735 12.97 15.72 -30.21
N ILE A 736 13.98 15.48 -29.36
CA ILE A 736 14.95 16.53 -28.97
C ILE A 736 15.75 17.00 -30.19
N ARG A 737 16.23 16.08 -31.05
CA ARG A 737 16.92 16.40 -32.29
C ARG A 737 16.05 17.29 -33.19
N ARG A 738 14.80 16.88 -33.46
CA ARG A 738 13.84 17.66 -34.25
C ARG A 738 13.58 19.03 -33.63
N LEU A 739 13.43 19.11 -32.31
CA LEU A 739 13.21 20.37 -31.59
C LEU A 739 14.41 21.33 -31.74
N LEU A 740 15.65 20.83 -31.63
CA LEU A 740 16.87 21.64 -31.84
C LEU A 740 16.92 22.22 -33.26
N ILE A 741 16.50 21.46 -34.27
CA ILE A 741 16.43 21.93 -35.66
C ILE A 741 15.35 23.02 -35.79
N LEU A 742 14.15 22.79 -35.24
CA LEU A 742 13.05 23.74 -35.27
C LEU A 742 13.41 25.09 -34.62
N ILE A 743 13.99 25.07 -33.41
CA ILE A 743 14.38 26.30 -32.72
C ILE A 743 15.57 27.00 -33.40
N SER A 744 16.43 26.26 -34.11
CA SER A 744 17.50 26.84 -34.93
C SER A 744 16.95 27.56 -36.16
N ILE A 745 16.00 26.95 -36.88
CA ILE A 745 15.30 27.59 -38.00
C ILE A 745 14.56 28.84 -37.52
N LYS A 746 13.88 28.74 -36.38
CA LYS A 746 13.21 29.88 -35.73
C LYS A 746 14.18 31.01 -35.42
N GLN A 747 15.38 30.71 -34.92
CA GLN A 747 16.38 31.75 -34.63
C GLN A 747 16.84 32.46 -35.90
N VAL A 748 17.08 31.71 -36.98
CA VAL A 748 17.47 32.29 -38.28
C VAL A 748 16.35 33.17 -38.85
N TYR A 749 15.09 32.79 -38.66
CA TYR A 749 13.95 33.63 -39.04
C TYR A 749 13.84 34.91 -38.20
N VAL A 750 13.87 34.79 -36.87
CA VAL A 750 13.67 35.92 -35.94
C VAL A 750 14.82 36.92 -36.01
N THR A 751 16.06 36.44 -36.01
CA THR A 751 17.26 37.28 -35.94
C THR A 751 17.81 37.63 -37.33
N GLY A 752 17.70 36.71 -38.28
CA GLY A 752 18.23 36.87 -39.65
C GLY A 752 17.20 37.34 -40.68
N GLY A 753 15.90 37.36 -40.36
CA GLY A 753 14.83 37.78 -41.27
C GLY A 753 14.59 36.84 -42.46
N VAL A 754 15.22 35.65 -42.46
CA VAL A 754 15.11 34.69 -43.56
C VAL A 754 13.81 33.90 -43.42
N ASN A 755 12.89 34.07 -44.36
CA ASN A 755 11.57 33.46 -44.35
C ASN A 755 11.38 32.34 -45.38
N ASN A 756 12.35 32.13 -46.27
CA ASN A 756 12.32 31.07 -47.28
C ASN A 756 13.57 30.21 -47.17
N PHE A 757 13.38 28.89 -47.05
CA PHE A 757 14.44 27.90 -46.95
C PHE A 757 14.29 26.88 -48.07
N SER A 758 15.39 26.55 -48.75
CA SER A 758 15.41 25.40 -49.65
C SER A 758 15.41 24.12 -48.83
N ILE A 759 14.48 23.21 -49.14
CA ILE A 759 14.35 21.94 -48.44
C ILE A 759 15.62 21.09 -48.68
N ALA A 760 16.15 21.04 -49.90
CA ALA A 760 17.43 20.40 -50.21
C ALA A 760 18.62 20.89 -49.33
N ASN A 761 18.69 22.19 -49.04
CA ASN A 761 19.73 22.72 -48.15
C ASN A 761 19.51 22.32 -46.70
N LEU A 762 18.26 22.24 -46.24
CA LEU A 762 17.94 21.75 -44.90
C LEU A 762 18.23 20.25 -44.75
N HIS A 763 17.95 19.45 -45.79
CA HIS A 763 18.35 18.04 -45.87
C HIS A 763 19.87 17.89 -45.74
N HIS A 764 20.64 18.67 -46.50
CA HIS A 764 22.10 18.63 -46.45
C HIS A 764 22.65 19.10 -45.10
N LEU A 765 22.00 20.07 -44.45
CA LEU A 765 22.50 20.64 -43.19
C LEU A 765 22.17 19.77 -41.97
N TYR A 766 20.99 19.15 -41.94
CA TYR A 766 20.49 18.48 -40.74
C TYR A 766 20.24 16.98 -40.89
N HIS A 767 20.44 16.40 -42.08
CA HIS A 767 20.23 14.97 -42.37
C HIS A 767 18.82 14.48 -41.94
N VAL A 768 17.80 15.30 -42.18
CA VAL A 768 16.39 14.96 -41.92
C VAL A 768 15.79 14.44 -43.22
N GLU A 769 15.01 13.35 -43.26
CA GLU A 769 14.37 12.86 -44.50
C GLU A 769 13.02 13.53 -44.78
N ASP A 770 12.32 14.00 -43.75
CA ASP A 770 11.04 14.70 -43.85
C ASP A 770 11.05 15.93 -42.94
N ILE A 771 11.07 17.11 -43.56
CA ILE A 771 11.12 18.38 -42.85
C ILE A 771 9.81 18.71 -42.14
N GLU A 772 8.67 18.19 -42.59
CA GLU A 772 7.38 18.49 -41.96
C GLU A 772 7.31 17.91 -40.55
N ASN A 773 7.90 16.73 -40.34
CA ASN A 773 8.05 16.10 -39.02
C ASN A 773 8.83 16.97 -38.02
N VAL A 774 9.70 17.87 -38.49
CA VAL A 774 10.42 18.83 -37.62
C VAL A 774 9.47 19.92 -37.12
N PHE A 775 8.51 20.35 -37.93
CA PHE A 775 7.54 21.39 -37.53
C PHE A 775 6.39 20.82 -36.71
N GLN A 776 6.07 19.54 -36.87
CA GLN A 776 5.07 18.85 -36.06
C GLN A 776 5.52 18.64 -34.60
N VAL A 777 6.82 18.63 -34.32
CA VAL A 777 7.33 18.36 -32.97
C VAL A 777 6.86 19.39 -31.94
N LYS A 778 6.69 20.66 -32.32
CA LYS A 778 6.27 21.72 -31.39
C LYS A 778 5.70 22.92 -32.14
N ASP A 779 4.61 23.47 -31.61
CA ASP A 779 3.87 24.54 -32.27
C ASP A 779 4.52 25.94 -32.11
N LEU A 780 5.69 26.13 -32.73
CA LEU A 780 6.50 27.37 -32.58
C LEU A 780 6.43 28.32 -33.78
N LEU A 781 6.18 27.83 -34.99
CA LEU A 781 6.20 28.56 -36.25
C LEU A 781 5.09 28.08 -37.16
N ASP A 782 4.46 29.00 -37.90
CA ASP A 782 3.56 28.65 -38.99
C ASP A 782 4.37 28.52 -40.28
N TYR A 783 4.09 27.52 -41.11
CA TYR A 783 4.86 27.23 -42.32
C TYR A 783 3.99 26.79 -43.50
N LYS A 784 4.53 26.92 -44.72
CA LYS A 784 3.99 26.34 -45.95
C LYS A 784 5.12 25.70 -46.75
N VAL A 785 4.87 24.51 -47.28
CA VAL A 785 5.77 23.83 -48.21
C VAL A 785 5.19 23.92 -49.62
N HIS A 786 5.95 24.46 -50.57
CA HIS A 786 5.55 24.52 -51.98
C HIS A 786 6.80 24.49 -52.87
N ASN A 787 6.83 23.61 -53.88
CA ASN A 787 7.92 23.46 -54.85
C ASN A 787 9.33 23.46 -54.21
N ASP A 788 9.59 22.53 -53.28
CA ASP A 788 10.90 22.33 -52.61
C ASP A 788 11.40 23.55 -51.80
N THR A 789 10.48 24.48 -51.51
CA THR A 789 10.74 25.67 -50.68
C THR A 789 9.81 25.65 -49.48
N LEU A 790 10.41 25.83 -48.30
CA LEU A 790 9.73 26.03 -47.03
C LEU A 790 9.63 27.54 -46.76
N THR A 791 8.40 28.06 -46.67
CA THR A 791 8.13 29.47 -46.36
C THR A 791 7.54 29.60 -44.95
N LEU A 792 8.17 30.41 -44.10
CA LEU A 792 7.71 30.71 -42.74
C LEU A 792 6.74 31.90 -42.72
N ILE A 793 5.69 31.80 -41.91
CA ILE A 793 4.63 32.79 -41.77
C ILE A 793 4.71 33.46 -40.39
N PRO A 794 4.48 34.78 -40.28
CA PRO A 794 4.45 35.47 -38.99
C PRO A 794 3.32 34.94 -38.10
N LYS A 795 3.69 34.37 -36.95
CA LYS A 795 2.74 33.90 -35.94
C LYS A 795 2.54 35.00 -34.88
N SER A 796 1.29 35.43 -34.66
CA SER A 796 1.00 36.46 -33.65
C SER A 796 1.13 35.87 -32.23
N GLN A 797 2.28 36.06 -31.57
CA GLN A 797 2.46 35.59 -30.19
C GLN A 797 1.99 36.65 -29.17
N LYS A 798 0.86 36.39 -28.50
CA LYS A 798 0.57 36.98 -27.18
C LYS A 798 1.31 36.18 -26.13
N ILE A 799 2.47 36.65 -25.68
CA ILE A 799 3.14 36.12 -24.48
C ILE A 799 2.78 37.04 -23.32
N SER A 800 2.01 36.55 -22.36
CA SER A 800 1.79 37.23 -21.08
C SER A 800 3.04 37.09 -20.21
N SER A 801 3.60 38.21 -19.75
CA SER A 801 4.70 38.27 -18.78
C SER A 801 4.36 37.58 -17.44
N GLU A 802 3.08 37.48 -17.07
CA GLU A 802 2.63 36.74 -15.88
C GLU A 802 2.87 35.23 -16.00
N SER A 803 2.91 34.68 -17.22
CA SER A 803 3.09 33.23 -17.45
C SER A 803 4.52 32.73 -17.24
N LEU A 804 5.49 33.65 -17.12
CA LEU A 804 6.91 33.34 -16.93
C LEU A 804 7.34 33.47 -15.45
N ILE A 805 6.81 34.47 -14.74
CA ILE A 805 7.29 34.84 -13.39
C ILE A 805 6.59 34.03 -12.28
N ARG A 806 5.31 33.70 -12.46
CA ARG A 806 4.49 33.05 -11.43
C ARG A 806 5.00 31.66 -11.01
N PRO A 807 5.43 30.77 -11.92
CA PRO A 807 5.93 29.44 -11.54
C PRO A 807 7.24 29.50 -10.72
N GLU A 808 8.12 30.45 -11.02
CA GLU A 808 9.41 30.63 -10.32
C GLU A 808 9.20 31.09 -8.87
N LEU A 809 8.31 32.06 -8.66
CA LEU A 809 7.94 32.53 -7.33
C LEU A 809 7.22 31.45 -6.51
N GLU A 810 6.32 30.68 -7.13
CA GLU A 810 5.66 29.55 -6.46
C GLU A 810 6.65 28.45 -6.08
N THR A 811 7.62 28.13 -6.96
CA THR A 811 8.67 27.14 -6.67
C THR A 811 9.53 27.57 -5.47
N ILE A 812 10.03 28.81 -5.46
CA ILE A 812 10.85 29.34 -4.35
C ILE A 812 10.08 29.33 -3.03
N ARG A 813 8.79 29.70 -3.06
CA ARG A 813 7.90 29.68 -1.89
C ARG A 813 7.75 28.26 -1.35
N LEU A 814 7.52 27.29 -2.23
CA LEU A 814 7.28 25.90 -1.89
C LEU A 814 8.52 25.21 -1.34
N THR A 815 9.66 25.35 -2.01
CA THR A 815 10.93 24.78 -1.58
C THR A 815 11.35 25.31 -0.20
N ARG A 816 11.11 26.60 0.10
CA ARG A 816 11.40 27.16 1.42
C ARG A 816 10.53 26.54 2.51
N LYS A 817 9.21 26.45 2.29
CA LYS A 817 8.28 25.85 3.25
C LYS A 817 8.62 24.38 3.53
N LEU A 818 8.91 23.58 2.50
CA LEU A 818 9.29 22.17 2.66
C LEU A 818 10.55 22.01 3.51
N LYS A 819 11.57 22.85 3.32
CA LYS A 819 12.80 22.83 4.13
C LYS A 819 12.58 23.23 5.59
N GLU A 820 11.50 23.95 5.89
CA GLU A 820 11.12 24.30 7.26
C GLU A 820 10.27 23.21 7.93
N SER A 821 9.67 22.31 7.14
CA SER A 821 8.77 21.23 7.62
C SER A 821 9.46 19.86 7.77
N VAL A 822 10.52 19.60 7.00
CA VAL A 822 11.44 18.45 7.17
C VAL A 822 12.49 18.81 8.22
#